data_AF-A0A6J2Y3U4-F1
#
_entry.id   AF-A0A6J2Y3U4-F1
#
_cell.length_a   1.000
_cell.length_b   1.000
_cell.length_c   1.000
_cell.angle_alpha   90.00
_cell.angle_beta   90.00
_cell.angle_gamma   90.00
#
_symmetry.space_group_name_H-M   'P 1'
#
loop_
_entity.id
_entity.type
_entity.pdbx_description
1 polymer ?
#
loop_
_entity_poly.entity_id
_entity_poly.type
_entity_poly.pdbx_seq_one_letter_code
_entity_poly.pdbx_strand_id
1 'polypeptide(L)'
;MEESDFSDNPDEGDENREEELDPDNPEHAFAIIERDYNKTVAELEQNPEVAHFAEDFNKLFEAFFQSFTRQKETEEENEAFCKLIDKNQEQLDAAFRLADEDKTTIDTLKQEINKAWKLADAAHGREQLAQEIIDNLRAQVENLNREIDFKNMMNQDGEEGGEMTKNKDGLERERDKLINEVTQLSTKLYNALNYQEELEKKNSDADLRLNEISGQLEDQAAEILRGKRAKEKLENDLLEISFKIEDKEAALHELNGVISEHTKRIARLEQELKDQKTANDKIQKENDQNVTKLAKLHDDHNNMIFDFDKLKKLYQSKMVDIKAGEEEVMRLKNDVSKIAKLKDALEKRLIVVNQEKDESLMDKNSMRQRIALLEHEIDDYKRFAMEDKRIIETINKEKDVLNKTILRQQVVARDQLKLIQIQDQSKKKLELELDSFFIESGKHKKQIHHLEVERDRLAEEQQDLTKTIEDNLDDIREKKGLIFDLKKTITENENQIRQQQNTYEAIRADRNALQKSVQEATAEGCELRRKLKIVFHQTEQLKEDIAVKEKLLIKDENIMRKIAKEKENLKIEVMSGINQIRTLKEDIKEQKEEERRLHKTILDHERTIRQQIKDIEQFMNERDVIGSQLVRRNDEIALLNEKIKILQSTLCRGETHYDQRLEDIKLLKIEVKRLRQEKLLMSKSMTNMVDFRQEIFHLERDLTKSRLKCTALEQEMQNPLNIHRWRKLEGSDPEVLDLLQKIKILQKRLINQATQAVEKERQLKEAERLYLNLRKVVAKQPGPGLQDQLTKTQRALKARSDRLKCMVSELNMTELKSAEYKADLQKVTEQLAELKRKYLEEKKANRAKRAAAEPNRENSSQIHANAVRFSGGGFRMTVPEIATK
;
A
#
# COMPACT_ATOMS: atom_id res chain seq x y z
N MET A 1 -34.25 -34.67 33.72
CA MET A 1 -35.10 -35.87 33.58
C MET A 1 -34.82 -36.41 32.20
N GLU A 2 -34.58 -37.72 32.12
CA GLU A 2 -34.01 -38.52 31.01
C GLU A 2 -32.48 -38.33 30.88
N GLU A 3 -31.62 -39.05 31.63
CA GLU A 3 -31.27 -40.50 31.72
C GLU A 3 -30.33 -41.02 30.63
N SER A 4 -29.36 -41.83 31.11
CA SER A 4 -28.57 -42.86 30.43
C SER A 4 -27.29 -42.41 29.69
N ASP A 5 -26.12 -43.00 29.88
CA ASP A 5 -25.56 -43.86 30.93
C ASP A 5 -24.04 -43.88 30.76
N PHE A 6 -23.31 -44.03 31.86
CA PHE A 6 -21.87 -44.21 31.92
C PHE A 6 -21.55 -45.69 31.68
N SER A 7 -20.49 -46.03 30.92
CA SER A 7 -19.40 -46.88 31.42
C SER A 7 -18.42 -47.31 30.33
N ASP A 8 -17.17 -46.92 30.54
CA ASP A 8 -15.97 -47.63 30.11
C ASP A 8 -15.95 -49.06 30.69
N ASN A 9 -15.54 -50.03 29.87
CA ASN A 9 -14.44 -50.91 30.25
C ASN A 9 -13.75 -51.52 29.01
N PRO A 10 -12.42 -51.66 29.02
CA PRO A 10 -11.62 -52.15 27.90
C PRO A 10 -11.48 -53.68 27.96
N ASP A 11 -11.64 -54.34 26.81
CA ASP A 11 -11.42 -55.79 26.67
C ASP A 11 -10.11 -56.04 25.91
N GLU A 12 -9.21 -56.77 26.57
CA GLU A 12 -8.02 -57.37 25.99
C GLU A 12 -8.43 -58.56 25.11
N GLY A 13 -7.87 -58.65 23.91
CA GLY A 13 -7.82 -59.91 23.17
C GLY A 13 -8.02 -59.79 21.67
N ASP A 14 -6.94 -59.60 20.92
CA ASP A 14 -6.79 -60.27 19.61
C ASP A 14 -5.29 -60.27 19.22
N GLU A 15 -4.53 -61.16 19.87
CA GLU A 15 -3.31 -61.69 19.24
C GLU A 15 -3.74 -62.72 18.19
N ASN A 16 -3.35 -62.47 16.93
CA ASN A 16 -3.43 -63.38 15.77
C ASN A 16 -4.80 -63.61 15.11
N ARG A 17 -5.41 -62.55 14.58
CA ARG A 17 -6.11 -62.68 13.29
C ARG A 17 -5.11 -62.32 12.19
N GLU A 18 -4.65 -63.32 11.42
CA GLU A 18 -4.11 -63.03 10.10
C GLU A 18 -5.23 -62.26 9.35
N GLU A 19 -4.99 -60.99 9.03
CA GLU A 19 -5.90 -60.21 8.20
C GLU A 19 -6.14 -60.99 6.91
N GLU A 20 -7.37 -61.48 6.70
CA GLU A 20 -7.79 -62.05 5.43
C GLU A 20 -7.76 -60.91 4.40
N LEU A 21 -6.60 -60.75 3.75
CA LEU A 21 -6.40 -59.82 2.66
C LEU A 21 -7.25 -60.26 1.47
N ASP A 22 -8.40 -59.60 1.31
CA ASP A 22 -9.31 -59.81 0.18
C ASP A 22 -8.62 -59.48 -1.19
N PRO A 23 -8.47 -60.45 -2.10
CA PRO A 23 -7.86 -60.24 -3.41
C PRO A 23 -8.64 -59.32 -4.34
N ASP A 24 -9.93 -59.11 -4.08
CA ASP A 24 -10.80 -58.25 -4.90
C ASP A 24 -10.83 -56.80 -4.39
N ASN A 25 -10.23 -56.51 -3.22
CA ASN A 25 -10.13 -55.15 -2.69
C ASN A 25 -8.84 -54.46 -3.20
N PRO A 26 -8.94 -53.38 -4.00
CA PRO A 26 -7.78 -52.67 -4.53
C PRO A 26 -6.88 -52.06 -3.45
N GLU A 27 -7.40 -51.76 -2.25
CA GLU A 27 -6.58 -51.26 -1.12
C GLU A 27 -5.69 -52.36 -0.51
N HIS A 28 -6.06 -53.63 -0.65
CA HIS A 28 -5.29 -54.77 -0.13
C HIS A 28 -4.27 -55.30 -1.13
N ALA A 29 -4.35 -54.89 -2.40
CA ALA A 29 -3.51 -55.40 -3.49
C ALA A 29 -2.00 -55.24 -3.21
N PHE A 30 -1.59 -54.11 -2.61
CA PHE A 30 -0.19 -53.88 -2.27
C PHE A 30 0.29 -54.82 -1.14
N ALA A 31 -0.50 -54.97 -0.08
CA ALA A 31 -0.17 -55.85 1.05
C ALA A 31 -0.09 -57.33 0.63
N ILE A 32 -0.92 -57.76 -0.32
CA ILE A 32 -0.86 -59.11 -0.90
C ILE A 32 0.46 -59.30 -1.69
N ILE A 33 0.83 -58.33 -2.54
CA ILE A 33 2.07 -58.37 -3.32
C ILE A 33 3.31 -58.36 -2.41
N GLU A 34 3.30 -57.58 -1.33
CA GLU A 34 4.38 -57.55 -0.34
C GLU A 34 4.52 -58.89 0.40
N ARG A 35 3.40 -59.52 0.78
CA ARG A 35 3.41 -60.85 1.41
C ARG A 35 3.98 -61.91 0.47
N ASP A 36 3.54 -61.92 -0.78
CA ASP A 36 4.00 -62.88 -1.79
C ASP A 36 5.47 -62.64 -2.18
N TYR A 37 5.90 -61.39 -2.23
CA TYR A 37 7.32 -61.02 -2.37
C TYR A 37 8.17 -61.59 -1.23
N ASN A 38 7.80 -61.34 0.03
CA ASN A 38 8.56 -61.81 1.18
C ASN A 38 8.66 -63.35 1.21
N LYS A 39 7.58 -64.03 0.83
CA LYS A 39 7.56 -65.49 0.71
C LYS A 39 8.48 -66.00 -0.41
N THR A 40 8.42 -65.38 -1.59
CA THR A 40 9.24 -65.79 -2.75
C THR A 40 10.73 -65.49 -2.54
N VAL A 41 11.09 -64.38 -1.91
CA VAL A 41 12.49 -64.09 -1.51
C VAL A 41 13.00 -65.13 -0.51
N ALA A 42 12.21 -65.48 0.50
CA ALA A 42 12.58 -66.50 1.47
C ALA A 42 12.76 -67.89 0.83
N GLU A 43 11.99 -68.23 -0.20
CA GLU A 43 12.15 -69.46 -0.99
C GLU A 43 13.40 -69.42 -1.90
N LEU A 44 13.72 -68.26 -2.49
CA LEU A 44 14.91 -68.06 -3.34
C LEU A 44 16.21 -68.13 -2.54
N GLU A 45 16.23 -67.58 -1.33
CA GLU A 45 17.42 -67.59 -0.45
C GLU A 45 17.74 -68.98 0.12
N GLN A 46 16.75 -69.89 0.20
CA GLN A 46 16.94 -71.26 0.67
C GLN A 46 17.64 -72.17 -0.36
N ASN A 47 17.68 -71.79 -1.64
CA ASN A 47 18.27 -72.60 -2.71
C ASN A 47 19.57 -71.97 -3.26
N PRO A 48 20.76 -72.56 -3.02
CA PRO A 48 22.06 -71.96 -3.35
C PRO A 48 22.28 -71.66 -4.84
N GLU A 49 21.61 -72.37 -5.76
CA GLU A 49 21.78 -72.18 -7.20
C GLU A 49 21.01 -70.94 -7.72
N VAL A 50 19.94 -70.52 -7.04
CA VAL A 50 19.06 -69.42 -7.46
C VAL A 50 19.09 -68.21 -6.52
N ALA A 51 19.80 -68.28 -5.39
CA ALA A 51 19.92 -67.18 -4.42
C ALA A 51 20.44 -65.86 -5.03
N HIS A 52 21.21 -65.91 -6.12
CA HIS A 52 21.67 -64.71 -6.81
C HIS A 52 20.53 -63.90 -7.46
N PHE A 53 19.39 -64.52 -7.77
CA PHE A 53 18.20 -63.82 -8.29
C PHE A 53 17.40 -63.08 -7.20
N ALA A 54 17.62 -63.39 -5.91
CA ALA A 54 16.96 -62.67 -4.82
C ALA A 54 17.35 -61.18 -4.82
N GLU A 55 18.59 -60.84 -5.15
CA GLU A 55 19.04 -59.45 -5.24
C GLU A 55 18.35 -58.69 -6.38
N ASP A 56 18.16 -59.34 -7.53
CA ASP A 56 17.44 -58.75 -8.67
C ASP A 56 15.93 -58.60 -8.37
N PHE A 57 15.36 -59.56 -7.64
CA PHE A 57 13.95 -59.50 -7.20
C PHE A 57 13.72 -58.40 -6.16
N ASN A 58 14.67 -58.19 -5.24
CA ASN A 58 14.64 -57.09 -4.27
C ASN A 58 14.69 -55.73 -4.96
N LYS A 59 15.55 -55.56 -5.98
CA LYS A 59 15.62 -54.31 -6.78
C LYS A 59 14.31 -54.04 -7.51
N LEU A 60 13.65 -55.08 -8.03
CA LEU A 60 12.37 -54.95 -8.71
C LEU A 60 11.25 -54.54 -7.75
N PHE A 61 11.19 -55.17 -6.57
CA PHE A 61 10.20 -54.83 -5.56
C PHE A 61 10.44 -53.43 -4.98
N GLU A 62 11.70 -53.02 -4.78
CA GLU A 62 12.03 -51.66 -4.33
C GLU A 62 11.58 -50.60 -5.35
N ALA A 63 11.76 -50.86 -6.64
CA ALA A 63 11.24 -49.98 -7.70
C ALA A 63 9.71 -49.93 -7.73
N PHE A 64 9.04 -51.08 -7.53
CA PHE A 64 7.58 -51.15 -7.40
C PHE A 64 7.07 -50.39 -6.17
N PHE A 65 7.71 -50.58 -5.02
CA PHE A 65 7.43 -49.88 -3.76
C PHE A 65 7.51 -48.37 -3.95
N GLN A 66 8.62 -47.88 -4.52
CA GLN A 66 8.79 -46.46 -4.79
C GLN A 66 7.72 -45.91 -5.75
N SER A 67 7.33 -46.68 -6.77
CA SER A 67 6.25 -46.31 -7.68
C SER A 67 4.90 -46.25 -6.98
N PHE A 68 4.59 -47.21 -6.10
CA PHE A 68 3.35 -47.26 -5.33
C PHE A 68 3.27 -46.11 -4.31
N THR A 69 4.35 -45.83 -3.57
CA THR A 69 4.40 -44.69 -2.65
C THR A 69 4.18 -43.38 -3.39
N ARG A 70 4.83 -43.19 -4.54
CA ARG A 70 4.66 -41.99 -5.35
C ARG A 70 3.26 -41.85 -5.93
N GLN A 71 2.64 -42.96 -6.32
CA GLN A 71 1.24 -42.97 -6.77
C GLN A 71 0.31 -42.53 -5.65
N LYS A 72 0.48 -43.07 -4.44
CA LYS A 72 -0.33 -42.72 -3.26
C LYS A 72 -0.16 -41.26 -2.86
N GLU A 73 1.06 -40.75 -2.85
CA GLU A 73 1.34 -39.32 -2.62
C GLU A 73 0.62 -38.44 -3.67
N THR A 74 0.63 -38.85 -4.94
CA THR A 74 -0.06 -38.13 -6.02
C THR A 74 -1.58 -38.18 -5.89
N GLU A 75 -2.14 -39.30 -5.40
CA GLU A 75 -3.57 -39.45 -5.12
C GLU A 75 -4.01 -38.56 -3.95
N GLU A 76 -3.22 -38.50 -2.87
CA GLU A 76 -3.44 -37.60 -1.74
C GLU A 76 -3.37 -36.12 -2.15
N GLU A 77 -2.39 -35.76 -2.99
CA GLU A 77 -2.28 -34.41 -3.56
C GLU A 77 -3.49 -34.08 -4.45
N ASN A 78 -3.93 -35.01 -5.30
CA ASN A 78 -5.12 -34.83 -6.13
C ASN A 78 -6.39 -34.67 -5.28
N GLU A 79 -6.56 -35.44 -4.21
CA GLU A 79 -7.70 -35.30 -3.31
C GLU A 79 -7.69 -33.94 -2.59
N ALA A 80 -6.50 -33.47 -2.19
CA ALA A 80 -6.32 -32.14 -1.63
C ALA A 80 -6.66 -31.03 -2.64
N PHE A 81 -6.28 -31.18 -3.91
CA PHE A 81 -6.64 -30.25 -4.97
C PHE A 81 -8.14 -30.26 -5.27
N CYS A 82 -8.79 -31.42 -5.30
CA CYS A 82 -10.25 -31.52 -5.44
C CYS A 82 -10.97 -30.77 -4.31
N LYS A 83 -10.57 -30.98 -3.05
CA LYS A 83 -11.12 -30.25 -1.89
C LYS A 83 -10.91 -28.74 -1.99
N LEU A 84 -9.77 -28.30 -2.53
CA LEU A 84 -9.49 -26.88 -2.74
C LEU A 84 -10.35 -26.28 -3.87
N ILE A 85 -10.56 -27.02 -4.95
CA ILE A 85 -11.43 -26.63 -6.06
C ILE A 85 -12.87 -26.48 -5.56
N ASP A 86 -13.38 -27.45 -4.80
CA ASP A 86 -14.74 -27.39 -4.24
C ASP A 86 -14.91 -26.17 -3.33
N LYS A 87 -13.93 -25.91 -2.45
CA LYS A 87 -13.95 -24.72 -1.59
C LYS A 87 -13.92 -23.41 -2.38
N ASN A 88 -13.12 -23.35 -3.44
CA ASN A 88 -13.06 -22.16 -4.31
C ASN A 88 -14.36 -21.98 -5.09
N GLN A 89 -15.01 -23.07 -5.51
CA GLN A 89 -16.31 -23.07 -6.16
C GLN A 89 -17.38 -22.50 -5.22
N GLU A 90 -17.43 -22.94 -3.96
CA GLU A 90 -18.35 -22.42 -2.94
C GLU A 90 -18.15 -20.91 -2.70
N GLN A 91 -16.89 -20.45 -2.64
CA GLN A 91 -16.56 -19.04 -2.49
C GLN A 91 -16.99 -18.22 -3.72
N LEU A 92 -16.82 -18.78 -4.93
CA LEU A 92 -17.26 -18.15 -6.17
C LEU A 92 -18.79 -18.02 -6.22
N ASP A 93 -19.52 -19.07 -5.82
CA ASP A 93 -20.98 -19.06 -5.76
C ASP A 93 -21.52 -18.09 -4.69
N ALA A 94 -20.79 -17.89 -3.59
CA ALA A 94 -21.11 -16.87 -2.60
C ALA A 94 -20.89 -15.45 -3.16
N ALA A 95 -19.80 -15.24 -3.90
CA ALA A 95 -19.52 -13.96 -4.55
C ALA A 95 -20.55 -13.63 -5.64
N PHE A 96 -20.99 -14.61 -6.43
CA PHE A 96 -22.06 -14.41 -7.42
C PHE A 96 -23.40 -14.04 -6.77
N ARG A 97 -23.75 -14.70 -5.66
CA ARG A 97 -24.97 -14.33 -4.90
C ARG A 97 -24.92 -12.89 -4.39
N LEU A 98 -23.79 -12.47 -3.81
CA LEU A 98 -23.60 -11.08 -3.38
C LEU A 98 -23.67 -10.09 -4.56
N ALA A 99 -23.07 -10.43 -5.71
CA ALA A 99 -23.13 -9.58 -6.89
C ALA A 99 -24.56 -9.44 -7.44
N ASP A 100 -25.37 -10.49 -7.39
CA ASP A 100 -26.79 -10.44 -7.77
C ASP A 100 -27.61 -9.60 -6.77
N GLU A 101 -27.37 -9.74 -5.47
CA GLU A 101 -28.00 -8.91 -4.43
C GLU A 101 -27.63 -7.44 -4.60
N ASP A 102 -26.36 -7.12 -4.82
CA ASP A 102 -25.89 -5.76 -5.10
C ASP A 102 -26.53 -5.19 -6.36
N LYS A 103 -26.67 -6.00 -7.42
CA LYS A 103 -27.36 -5.58 -8.65
C LYS A 103 -28.82 -5.22 -8.38
N THR A 104 -29.55 -6.01 -7.60
CA THR A 104 -30.93 -5.67 -7.23
C THR A 104 -31.01 -4.38 -6.42
N THR A 105 -30.05 -4.17 -5.52
CA THR A 105 -29.95 -2.97 -4.68
C THR A 105 -29.61 -1.73 -5.49
N ILE A 106 -28.74 -1.86 -6.49
CA ILE A 106 -28.41 -0.78 -7.44
C ILE A 106 -29.64 -0.42 -8.27
N ASP A 107 -30.41 -1.40 -8.73
CA ASP A 107 -31.61 -1.14 -9.54
C ASP A 107 -32.72 -0.45 -8.73
N THR A 108 -32.91 -0.80 -7.45
CA THR A 108 -33.85 -0.09 -6.57
C THR A 108 -33.41 1.35 -6.31
N LEU A 109 -32.13 1.57 -6.02
CA LEU A 109 -31.57 2.92 -5.82
C LEU A 109 -31.68 3.77 -7.09
N LYS A 110 -31.46 3.20 -8.28
CA LYS A 110 -31.69 3.91 -9.55
C LYS A 110 -33.14 4.32 -9.75
N GLN A 111 -34.10 3.50 -9.32
CA GLN A 111 -35.52 3.86 -9.37
C GLN A 111 -35.85 4.99 -8.38
N GLU A 112 -35.26 4.98 -7.19
CA GLU A 112 -35.45 6.03 -6.19
C GLU A 112 -34.83 7.37 -6.63
N ILE A 113 -33.65 7.34 -7.24
CA ILE A 113 -33.03 8.53 -7.85
C ILE A 113 -33.94 9.10 -8.94
N ASN A 114 -34.47 8.27 -9.84
CA ASN A 114 -35.41 8.73 -10.87
C ASN A 114 -36.70 9.34 -10.28
N LYS A 115 -37.20 8.81 -9.15
CA LYS A 115 -38.34 9.40 -8.44
C LYS A 115 -37.96 10.76 -7.82
N ALA A 116 -36.79 10.86 -7.20
CA ALA A 116 -36.29 12.10 -6.61
C ALA A 116 -36.09 13.19 -7.66
N TRP A 117 -35.56 12.84 -8.84
CA TRP A 117 -35.45 13.76 -9.99
C TRP A 117 -36.81 14.29 -10.44
N LYS A 118 -37.81 13.41 -10.62
CA LYS A 118 -39.17 13.84 -10.97
C LYS A 118 -39.81 14.73 -9.91
N LEU A 119 -39.53 14.48 -8.63
CA LEU A 119 -40.01 15.32 -7.53
C LEU A 119 -39.32 16.69 -7.52
N ALA A 120 -38.02 16.74 -7.81
CA ALA A 120 -37.26 17.98 -7.94
C ALA A 120 -37.76 18.82 -9.12
N ASP A 121 -37.99 18.21 -10.28
CA ASP A 121 -38.57 18.89 -11.45
C ASP A 121 -39.98 19.43 -11.14
N ALA A 122 -40.80 18.66 -10.43
CA ALA A 122 -42.14 19.08 -10.00
C ALA A 122 -42.11 20.18 -8.91
N ALA A 123 -41.06 20.26 -8.11
CA ALA A 123 -40.86 21.33 -7.15
C ALA A 123 -40.39 22.61 -7.86
N HIS A 124 -39.46 22.49 -8.80
CA HIS A 124 -38.97 23.61 -9.60
C HIS A 124 -40.08 24.21 -10.48
N GLY A 125 -40.95 23.37 -11.07
CA GLY A 125 -42.14 23.86 -11.78
C GLY A 125 -43.13 24.61 -10.89
N ARG A 126 -43.29 24.21 -9.62
CA ARG A 126 -44.11 24.94 -8.63
C ARG A 126 -43.47 26.26 -8.22
N GLU A 127 -42.16 26.29 -8.10
CA GLU A 127 -41.39 27.50 -7.78
C GLU A 127 -41.48 28.53 -8.91
N GLN A 128 -41.36 28.11 -10.18
CA GLN A 128 -41.55 29.01 -11.33
C GLN A 128 -42.96 29.60 -11.37
N LEU A 129 -44.00 28.79 -11.13
CA LEU A 129 -45.38 29.29 -11.04
C LEU A 129 -45.57 30.26 -9.87
N ALA A 130 -44.97 29.99 -8.71
CA ALA A 130 -45.02 30.89 -7.56
C ALA A 130 -44.31 32.21 -7.86
N GLN A 131 -43.19 32.17 -8.60
CA GLN A 131 -42.44 33.35 -9.01
C GLN A 131 -43.24 34.21 -10.01
N GLU A 132 -43.89 33.60 -11.00
CA GLU A 132 -44.79 34.30 -11.92
C GLU A 132 -46.00 34.94 -11.19
N ILE A 133 -46.54 34.29 -10.16
CA ILE A 133 -47.62 34.84 -9.33
C ILE A 133 -47.10 36.03 -8.51
N ILE A 134 -45.92 35.93 -7.92
CA ILE A 134 -45.30 37.02 -7.14
C ILE A 134 -45.02 38.22 -8.03
N ASP A 135 -44.51 38.01 -9.24
CA ASP A 135 -44.21 39.10 -10.18
C ASP A 135 -45.49 39.79 -10.68
N ASN A 136 -46.57 39.03 -10.90
CA ASN A 136 -47.89 39.59 -11.19
C ASN A 136 -48.49 40.38 -10.00
N LEU A 137 -48.34 39.88 -8.78
CA LEU A 137 -48.80 40.59 -7.57
C LEU A 137 -47.99 41.87 -7.32
N ARG A 138 -46.68 41.87 -7.60
CA ARG A 138 -45.84 43.07 -7.55
C ARG A 138 -46.28 44.12 -8.56
N ALA A 139 -46.61 43.71 -9.78
CA ALA A 139 -47.16 44.62 -10.79
C ALA A 139 -48.53 45.21 -10.39
N GLN A 140 -49.38 44.42 -9.72
CA GLN A 140 -50.66 44.92 -9.19
C GLN A 140 -50.49 45.90 -8.02
N VAL A 141 -49.55 45.63 -7.11
CA VAL A 141 -49.20 46.55 -6.01
C VAL A 141 -48.64 47.86 -6.54
N GLU A 142 -47.83 47.81 -7.60
CA GLU A 142 -47.31 49.02 -8.24
C GLU A 142 -48.40 49.85 -8.93
N ASN A 143 -49.40 49.21 -9.53
CA ASN A 143 -50.56 49.90 -10.11
C ASN A 143 -51.51 50.48 -9.04
N LEU A 144 -51.73 49.77 -7.92
CA LEU A 144 -52.55 50.27 -6.81
C LEU A 144 -51.87 51.44 -6.08
N ASN A 145 -50.53 51.42 -5.96
CA ASN A 145 -49.78 52.56 -5.41
C ASN A 145 -49.88 53.80 -6.32
N ARG A 146 -49.88 53.63 -7.65
CA ARG A 146 -50.12 54.74 -8.59
C ARG A 146 -51.55 55.31 -8.50
N GLU A 147 -52.55 54.48 -8.18
CA GLU A 147 -53.93 54.94 -7.92
C GLU A 147 -54.06 55.69 -6.59
N ILE A 148 -53.34 55.27 -5.55
CA ILE A 148 -53.32 55.94 -4.23
C ILE A 148 -52.64 57.31 -4.34
N ASP A 149 -51.56 57.42 -5.13
CA ASP A 149 -50.88 58.70 -5.38
C ASP A 149 -51.73 59.67 -6.22
N PHE A 150 -52.58 59.16 -7.13
CA PHE A 150 -53.53 59.97 -7.90
C PHE A 150 -54.74 60.43 -7.06
N LYS A 151 -55.18 59.61 -6.08
CA LYS A 151 -56.33 59.93 -5.21
C LYS A 151 -55.99 60.93 -4.10
N ASN A 152 -54.72 61.03 -3.70
CA ASN A 152 -54.24 61.98 -2.70
C ASN A 152 -54.03 63.41 -3.24
N MET A 153 -54.17 63.65 -4.54
CA MET A 153 -54.11 65.00 -5.16
C MET A 153 -55.49 65.69 -5.36
N MET A 154 -56.59 65.10 -4.91
CA MET A 154 -57.95 65.53 -5.27
C MET A 154 -58.95 65.57 -4.10
N ASN A 155 -58.61 66.24 -2.98
CA ASN A 155 -59.61 66.63 -1.97
C ASN A 155 -59.15 67.86 -1.15
N GLN A 156 -59.58 69.04 -1.56
CA GLN A 156 -59.65 70.26 -0.75
C GLN A 156 -60.98 70.98 -1.08
N ASP A 157 -61.59 71.61 -0.06
CA ASP A 157 -62.82 72.46 -0.04
C ASP A 157 -64.17 71.74 0.19
N GLY A 158 -65.08 72.17 1.07
CA GLY A 158 -65.13 73.35 1.95
C GLY A 158 -66.39 73.39 2.86
N GLU A 159 -66.37 74.35 3.81
CA GLU A 159 -67.45 75.20 4.38
C GLU A 159 -68.70 74.54 5.05
N GLU A 160 -69.04 74.76 6.34
CA GLU A 160 -69.46 75.95 7.15
C GLU A 160 -71.00 76.18 7.29
N GLY A 161 -71.44 76.52 8.52
CA GLY A 161 -72.74 77.13 8.89
C GLY A 161 -73.87 76.17 9.32
N GLY A 162 -74.70 76.38 10.35
CA GLY A 162 -74.93 77.49 11.27
C GLY A 162 -76.30 77.33 11.98
N GLU A 163 -76.32 77.64 13.28
CA GLU A 163 -77.43 78.10 14.15
C GLU A 163 -78.57 77.18 14.69
N MET A 164 -78.75 77.38 16.01
CA MET A 164 -79.66 76.73 16.96
C MET A 164 -80.92 77.56 17.20
N THR A 165 -82.09 76.90 17.38
CA THR A 165 -83.04 77.08 18.50
C THR A 165 -84.42 76.43 18.23
N LYS A 166 -84.54 75.12 18.51
CA LYS A 166 -85.83 74.44 18.82
C LYS A 166 -85.63 73.38 19.93
N ASN A 167 -85.00 73.82 21.03
CA ASN A 167 -84.42 72.99 22.10
C ASN A 167 -85.40 72.51 23.19
N LYS A 168 -86.47 71.79 22.83
CA LYS A 168 -87.10 70.91 23.83
C LYS A 168 -87.70 69.63 23.26
N ASP A 169 -88.41 69.71 22.13
CA ASP A 169 -88.93 68.52 21.43
C ASP A 169 -87.92 67.92 20.43
N GLY A 170 -86.90 68.70 20.06
CA GLY A 170 -85.73 68.22 19.34
C GLY A 170 -84.87 67.28 20.19
N LEU A 171 -84.75 67.54 21.51
CA LEU A 171 -83.86 66.78 22.38
C LEU A 171 -84.33 65.34 22.65
N GLU A 172 -85.63 65.04 22.62
CA GLU A 172 -86.10 63.64 22.73
C GLU A 172 -85.96 62.87 21.41
N ARG A 173 -86.18 63.52 20.27
CA ARG A 173 -85.94 62.91 18.95
C ARG A 173 -84.46 62.83 18.61
N GLU A 174 -83.63 63.77 19.07
CA GLU A 174 -82.18 63.72 19.02
C GLU A 174 -81.66 62.70 20.01
N ARG A 175 -82.22 62.56 21.22
CA ARG A 175 -81.87 61.47 22.12
C ARG A 175 -82.17 60.13 21.46
N ASP A 176 -83.33 59.94 20.84
CA ASP A 176 -83.68 58.66 20.21
C ASP A 176 -82.93 58.41 18.89
N LYS A 177 -82.63 59.47 18.12
CA LYS A 177 -81.71 59.40 16.95
C LYS A 177 -80.28 59.12 17.37
N LEU A 178 -79.77 59.77 18.42
CA LEU A 178 -78.44 59.55 18.97
C LEU A 178 -78.36 58.19 19.67
N ILE A 179 -79.43 57.68 20.28
CA ILE A 179 -79.48 56.30 20.81
C ILE A 179 -79.47 55.31 19.64
N ASN A 180 -80.20 55.56 18.56
CA ASN A 180 -80.16 54.72 17.36
C ASN A 180 -78.81 54.82 16.62
N GLU A 181 -78.19 55.99 16.56
CA GLU A 181 -76.83 56.16 16.02
C GLU A 181 -75.81 55.52 16.95
N VAL A 182 -75.94 55.65 18.27
CA VAL A 182 -75.06 54.99 19.24
C VAL A 182 -75.24 53.49 19.20
N THR A 183 -76.45 52.95 19.02
CA THR A 183 -76.65 51.50 18.86
C THR A 183 -76.13 51.04 17.51
N GLN A 184 -76.36 51.76 16.41
CA GLN A 184 -75.77 51.44 15.10
C GLN A 184 -74.24 51.54 15.11
N LEU A 185 -73.67 52.56 15.73
CA LEU A 185 -72.23 52.74 15.91
C LEU A 185 -71.67 51.68 16.87
N SER A 186 -72.39 51.29 17.91
CA SER A 186 -72.00 50.19 18.82
C SER A 186 -72.05 48.85 18.10
N THR A 187 -73.01 48.64 17.21
CA THR A 187 -73.12 47.41 16.41
C THR A 187 -72.03 47.38 15.33
N LYS A 188 -71.74 48.52 14.68
CA LYS A 188 -70.62 48.67 13.76
C LYS A 188 -69.28 48.50 14.47
N LEU A 189 -69.13 49.03 15.68
CA LEU A 189 -67.94 48.89 16.52
C LEU A 189 -67.78 47.43 16.98
N TYR A 190 -68.86 46.76 17.38
CA TYR A 190 -68.85 45.35 17.73
C TYR A 190 -68.46 44.47 16.55
N ASN A 191 -69.02 44.73 15.36
CA ASN A 191 -68.66 44.01 14.15
C ASN A 191 -67.21 44.32 13.71
N ALA A 192 -66.75 45.57 13.85
CA ALA A 192 -65.38 45.95 13.56
C ALA A 192 -64.38 45.33 14.54
N LEU A 193 -64.73 45.23 15.83
CA LEU A 193 -63.92 44.56 16.85
C LEU A 193 -63.87 43.04 16.61
N ASN A 194 -64.98 42.40 16.27
CA ASN A 194 -64.99 40.98 15.90
C ASN A 194 -64.17 40.73 14.63
N TYR A 195 -64.30 41.60 13.62
CA TYR A 195 -63.51 41.52 12.40
C TYR A 195 -62.01 41.76 12.67
N GLN A 196 -61.68 42.68 13.58
CA GLN A 196 -60.31 42.91 14.03
C GLN A 196 -59.78 41.69 14.80
N GLU A 197 -60.56 41.06 15.66
CA GLU A 197 -60.16 39.84 16.39
C GLU A 197 -59.96 38.65 15.42
N GLU A 198 -60.82 38.53 14.40
CA GLU A 198 -60.64 37.54 13.33
C GLU A 198 -59.39 37.80 12.49
N LEU A 199 -59.09 39.07 12.19
CA LEU A 199 -57.86 39.45 11.50
C LEU A 199 -56.62 39.21 12.37
N GLU A 200 -56.67 39.52 13.66
CA GLU A 200 -55.58 39.27 14.60
C GLU A 200 -55.32 37.76 14.76
N LYS A 201 -56.37 36.92 14.81
CA LYS A 201 -56.23 35.45 14.79
C LYS A 201 -55.62 34.97 13.47
N LYS A 202 -56.13 35.43 12.32
CA LYS A 202 -55.56 35.08 11.01
C LYS A 202 -54.11 35.54 10.87
N ASN A 203 -53.76 36.69 11.44
CA ASN A 203 -52.40 37.22 11.42
C ASN A 203 -51.48 36.41 12.34
N SER A 204 -51.94 36.03 13.54
CA SER A 204 -51.21 35.12 14.43
C SER A 204 -51.01 33.74 13.80
N ASP A 205 -52.02 33.20 13.12
CA ASP A 205 -51.91 31.92 12.41
C ASP A 205 -50.97 32.03 11.21
N ALA A 206 -50.99 33.15 10.49
CA ALA A 206 -50.05 33.44 9.41
C ALA A 206 -48.61 33.58 9.95
N ASP A 207 -48.40 34.23 11.09
CA ASP A 207 -47.10 34.38 11.76
C ASP A 207 -46.57 33.03 12.26
N LEU A 208 -47.44 32.15 12.79
CA LEU A 208 -47.06 30.78 13.15
C LEU A 208 -46.64 29.98 11.92
N ARG A 209 -47.41 30.04 10.82
CA ARG A 209 -47.06 29.40 9.55
C ARG A 209 -45.78 29.98 8.95
N LEU A 210 -45.54 31.28 9.05
CA LEU A 210 -44.30 31.92 8.61
C LEU A 210 -43.09 31.42 9.41
N ASN A 211 -43.23 31.26 10.72
CA ASN A 211 -42.18 30.69 11.56
C ASN A 211 -41.93 29.21 11.26
N GLU A 212 -42.99 28.42 11.02
CA GLU A 212 -42.87 27.01 10.61
C GLU A 212 -42.16 26.89 9.25
N ILE A 213 -42.57 27.68 8.26
CA ILE A 213 -41.94 27.71 6.93
C ILE A 213 -40.50 28.21 7.03
N SER A 214 -40.21 29.23 7.86
CA SER A 214 -38.85 29.72 8.06
C SER A 214 -37.94 28.67 8.71
N GLY A 215 -38.44 27.92 9.69
CA GLY A 215 -37.71 26.79 10.29
C GLY A 215 -37.46 25.67 9.29
N GLN A 216 -38.46 25.30 8.47
CA GLN A 216 -38.29 24.33 7.39
C GLN A 216 -37.27 24.80 6.34
N LEU A 217 -37.21 26.10 6.06
CA LEU A 217 -36.25 26.70 5.12
C LEU A 217 -34.83 26.69 5.69
N GLU A 218 -34.66 26.93 6.99
CA GLU A 218 -33.37 26.79 7.68
C GLU A 218 -32.89 25.33 7.69
N ASP A 219 -33.79 24.38 7.99
CA ASP A 219 -33.49 22.96 7.96
C ASP A 219 -33.10 22.50 6.54
N GLN A 220 -33.86 22.90 5.52
CA GLN A 220 -33.51 22.63 4.12
C GLN A 220 -32.20 23.30 3.70
N ALA A 221 -31.92 24.53 4.13
CA ALA A 221 -30.65 25.19 3.86
C ALA A 221 -29.47 24.45 4.50
N ALA A 222 -29.63 23.93 5.73
CA ALA A 222 -28.64 23.12 6.41
C ALA A 222 -28.44 21.75 5.73
N GLU A 223 -29.52 21.12 5.25
CA GLU A 223 -29.50 19.88 4.46
C GLU A 223 -28.74 20.10 3.14
N ILE A 224 -29.03 21.20 2.42
CA ILE A 224 -28.35 21.57 1.17
C ILE A 224 -26.86 21.84 1.41
N LEU A 225 -26.49 22.50 2.51
CA LEU A 225 -25.09 22.74 2.88
C LEU A 225 -24.35 21.44 3.21
N ARG A 226 -25.00 20.51 3.91
CA ARG A 226 -24.46 19.16 4.15
C ARG A 226 -24.31 18.38 2.85
N GLY A 227 -25.33 18.41 1.99
CA GLY A 227 -25.32 17.79 0.66
C GLY A 227 -24.21 18.36 -0.23
N LYS A 228 -23.99 19.68 -0.24
CA LYS A 228 -22.89 20.32 -0.99
C LYS A 228 -21.52 19.87 -0.48
N ARG A 229 -21.31 19.82 0.84
CA ARG A 229 -20.04 19.34 1.40
C ARG A 229 -19.79 17.86 1.12
N ALA A 230 -20.84 17.03 1.16
CA ALA A 230 -20.74 15.61 0.81
C ALA A 230 -20.44 15.43 -0.68
N LYS A 231 -21.08 16.23 -1.55
CA LYS A 231 -20.81 16.27 -2.99
C LYS A 231 -19.36 16.72 -3.28
N GLU A 232 -18.88 17.80 -2.67
CA GLU A 232 -17.50 18.27 -2.85
C GLU A 232 -16.47 17.21 -2.40
N LYS A 233 -16.75 16.48 -1.30
CA LYS A 233 -15.92 15.35 -0.89
C LYS A 233 -15.93 14.23 -1.93
N LEU A 234 -17.10 13.81 -2.38
CA LEU A 234 -17.23 12.77 -3.41
C LEU A 234 -16.59 13.17 -4.75
N GLU A 235 -16.68 14.45 -5.14
CA GLU A 235 -16.02 14.98 -6.34
C GLU A 235 -14.49 14.97 -6.20
N ASN A 236 -13.96 15.31 -5.03
CA ASN A 236 -12.52 15.22 -4.75
C ASN A 236 -12.05 13.76 -4.72
N ASP A 237 -12.81 12.87 -4.10
CA ASP A 237 -12.51 11.43 -4.06
C ASP A 237 -12.56 10.83 -5.48
N LEU A 238 -13.52 11.24 -6.31
CA LEU A 238 -13.60 10.84 -7.73
C LEU A 238 -12.40 11.36 -8.54
N LEU A 239 -11.96 12.59 -8.32
CA LEU A 239 -10.75 13.14 -8.95
C LEU A 239 -9.50 12.36 -8.53
N GLU A 240 -9.38 12.02 -7.25
CA GLU A 240 -8.25 11.24 -6.74
C GLU A 240 -8.25 9.81 -7.30
N ILE A 241 -9.42 9.18 -7.39
CA ILE A 241 -9.58 7.85 -8.00
C ILE A 241 -9.28 7.92 -9.50
N SER A 242 -9.74 8.95 -10.21
CA SER A 242 -9.43 9.15 -11.64
C SER A 242 -7.93 9.29 -11.87
N PHE A 243 -7.25 10.08 -11.04
CA PHE A 243 -5.79 10.23 -11.11
C PHE A 243 -5.06 8.90 -10.84
N LYS A 244 -5.53 8.13 -9.85
CA LYS A 244 -4.99 6.78 -9.58
C LYS A 244 -5.24 5.81 -10.73
N ILE A 245 -6.39 5.89 -11.41
CA ILE A 245 -6.69 5.07 -12.59
C ILE A 245 -5.76 5.44 -13.74
N GLU A 246 -5.59 6.73 -14.04
CA GLU A 246 -4.67 7.20 -15.10
C GLU A 246 -3.23 6.77 -14.82
N ASP A 247 -2.76 6.87 -13.57
CA ASP A 247 -1.42 6.42 -13.17
C ASP A 247 -1.27 4.89 -13.31
N LYS A 248 -2.31 4.12 -12.98
CA LYS A 248 -2.32 2.66 -13.19
C LYS A 248 -2.42 2.27 -14.65
N GLU A 249 -3.14 3.01 -15.48
CA GLU A 249 -3.20 2.80 -16.93
C GLU A 249 -1.86 3.10 -17.60
N ALA A 250 -1.18 4.16 -17.18
CA ALA A 250 0.18 4.47 -17.63
C ALA A 250 1.17 3.35 -17.25
N ALA A 251 1.11 2.89 -16.00
CA ALA A 251 1.94 1.77 -15.54
C ALA A 251 1.62 0.46 -16.29
N LEU A 252 0.34 0.18 -16.59
CA LEU A 252 -0.06 -0.97 -17.41
C LEU A 252 0.45 -0.85 -18.86
N HIS A 253 0.46 0.35 -19.43
CA HIS A 253 0.98 0.57 -20.77
C HIS A 253 2.50 0.32 -20.83
N GLU A 254 3.24 0.80 -19.83
CA GLU A 254 4.68 0.56 -19.70
C GLU A 254 4.98 -0.92 -19.49
N LEU A 255 4.24 -1.59 -18.60
CA LEU A 255 4.39 -3.02 -18.34
C LEU A 255 4.06 -3.87 -19.58
N ASN A 256 3.05 -3.50 -20.36
CA ASN A 256 2.74 -4.16 -21.64
C ASN A 256 3.85 -3.96 -22.69
N GLY A 257 4.51 -2.80 -22.68
CA GLY A 257 5.70 -2.55 -23.49
C GLY A 257 6.84 -3.50 -23.14
N VAL A 258 7.12 -3.66 -21.84
CA VAL A 258 8.14 -4.58 -21.31
C VAL A 258 7.78 -6.04 -21.64
N ILE A 259 6.53 -6.44 -21.47
CA ILE A 259 6.05 -7.79 -21.84
C ILE A 259 6.28 -8.05 -23.33
N SER A 260 5.92 -7.12 -24.22
CA SER A 260 6.12 -7.28 -25.67
C SER A 260 7.60 -7.44 -26.04
N GLU A 261 8.49 -6.70 -25.36
CA GLU A 261 9.93 -6.80 -25.58
C GLU A 261 10.49 -8.14 -25.09
N HIS A 262 10.03 -8.61 -23.92
CA HIS A 262 10.37 -9.93 -23.41
C HIS A 262 9.83 -11.06 -24.30
N THR A 263 8.62 -10.95 -24.84
CA THR A 263 8.09 -11.93 -25.80
C THR A 263 8.96 -12.01 -27.06
N LYS A 264 9.40 -10.87 -27.59
CA LYS A 264 10.35 -10.83 -28.73
C LYS A 264 11.71 -11.44 -28.37
N ARG A 265 12.18 -11.23 -27.13
CA ARG A 265 13.43 -11.82 -26.62
C ARG A 265 13.32 -13.34 -26.49
N ILE A 266 12.21 -13.84 -25.95
CA ILE A 266 11.93 -15.28 -25.82
C ILE A 266 11.91 -15.94 -27.20
N ALA A 267 11.20 -15.36 -28.17
CA ALA A 267 11.15 -15.91 -29.53
C ALA A 267 12.54 -15.99 -30.21
N ARG A 268 13.44 -15.04 -29.93
CA ARG A 268 14.84 -15.12 -30.41
C ARG A 268 15.61 -16.23 -29.73
N LEU A 269 15.49 -16.35 -28.40
CA LEU A 269 16.18 -17.39 -27.63
C LEU A 269 15.69 -18.79 -28.01
N GLU A 270 14.40 -18.97 -28.29
CA GLU A 270 13.84 -20.23 -28.79
C GLU A 270 14.41 -20.60 -30.16
N GLN A 271 14.60 -19.62 -31.05
CA GLN A 271 15.22 -19.83 -32.35
C GLN A 271 16.71 -20.20 -32.23
N GLU A 272 17.47 -19.51 -31.36
CA GLU A 272 18.87 -19.83 -31.07
C GLU A 272 19.02 -21.24 -30.46
N LEU A 273 18.12 -21.62 -29.54
CA LEU A 273 18.11 -22.96 -28.95
C LEU A 273 17.87 -24.05 -30.02
N LYS A 274 16.98 -23.77 -30.98
CA LYS A 274 16.71 -24.68 -32.11
C LYS A 274 17.94 -24.82 -33.01
N ASP A 275 18.62 -23.73 -33.32
CA ASP A 275 19.82 -23.74 -34.15
C ASP A 275 20.96 -24.50 -33.45
N GLN A 276 21.16 -24.29 -32.13
CA GLN A 276 22.13 -25.02 -31.33
C GLN A 276 21.84 -26.52 -31.26
N LYS A 277 20.57 -26.94 -31.13
CA LYS A 277 20.20 -28.36 -31.19
C LYS A 277 20.59 -28.99 -32.53
N THR A 278 20.33 -28.31 -33.64
CA THR A 278 20.73 -28.84 -34.97
C THR A 278 22.24 -28.90 -35.17
N ALA A 279 23.01 -28.00 -34.54
CA ALA A 279 24.47 -28.06 -34.56
C ALA A 279 24.99 -29.23 -33.73
N ASN A 280 24.40 -29.46 -32.55
CA ASN A 280 24.79 -30.56 -31.67
C ASN A 280 24.51 -31.94 -32.32
N ASP A 281 23.37 -32.09 -33.01
CA ASP A 281 23.05 -33.31 -33.76
C ASP A 281 24.04 -33.60 -34.90
N LYS A 282 24.63 -32.56 -35.51
CA LYS A 282 25.68 -32.73 -36.52
C LYS A 282 27.00 -33.18 -35.90
N ILE A 283 27.41 -32.56 -34.80
CA ILE A 283 28.63 -32.92 -34.07
C ILE A 283 28.53 -34.35 -33.53
N GLN A 284 27.37 -34.75 -33.01
CA GLN A 284 27.13 -36.11 -32.54
C GLN A 284 27.30 -37.14 -33.67
N LYS A 285 26.75 -36.87 -34.87
CA LYS A 285 26.95 -37.73 -36.05
C LYS A 285 28.41 -37.81 -36.50
N GLU A 286 29.16 -36.71 -36.43
CA GLU A 286 30.60 -36.70 -36.73
C GLU A 286 31.39 -37.51 -35.69
N ASN A 287 31.00 -37.44 -34.43
CA ASN A 287 31.62 -38.21 -33.35
C ASN A 287 31.38 -39.71 -33.53
N ASP A 288 30.15 -40.14 -33.84
CA ASP A 288 29.82 -41.53 -34.14
C ASP A 288 30.62 -42.08 -35.35
N GLN A 289 30.84 -41.24 -36.37
CA GLN A 289 31.69 -41.58 -37.51
C GLN A 289 33.18 -41.71 -37.14
N ASN A 290 33.66 -40.91 -36.19
CA ASN A 290 35.05 -41.00 -35.72
C ASN A 290 35.26 -42.23 -34.81
N VAL A 291 34.28 -42.57 -33.98
CA VAL A 291 34.29 -43.79 -33.15
C VAL A 291 34.37 -45.04 -34.04
N THR A 292 33.59 -45.11 -35.12
CA THR A 292 33.66 -46.23 -36.07
C THR A 292 34.99 -46.31 -36.83
N LYS A 293 35.64 -45.19 -37.13
CA LYS A 293 36.99 -45.17 -37.71
C LYS A 293 38.07 -45.63 -36.72
N LEU A 294 37.97 -45.22 -35.45
CA LEU A 294 38.87 -45.67 -34.39
C LEU A 294 38.79 -47.18 -34.16
N ALA A 295 37.57 -47.74 -34.18
CA ALA A 295 37.38 -49.19 -34.08
C ALA A 295 38.09 -49.96 -35.21
N LYS A 296 38.00 -49.48 -36.47
CA LYS A 296 38.71 -50.09 -37.61
C LYS A 296 40.23 -50.00 -37.49
N LEU A 297 40.76 -48.85 -37.06
CA LEU A 297 42.20 -48.69 -36.84
C LEU A 297 42.73 -49.62 -35.73
N HIS A 298 41.91 -49.85 -34.70
CA HIS A 298 42.25 -50.77 -33.62
C HIS A 298 42.30 -52.23 -34.11
N ASP A 299 41.37 -52.63 -34.98
CA ASP A 299 41.41 -53.96 -35.62
C ASP A 299 42.62 -54.13 -36.55
N ASP A 300 42.95 -53.11 -37.34
CA ASP A 300 44.14 -53.11 -38.20
C ASP A 300 45.44 -53.20 -37.39
N HIS A 301 45.51 -52.54 -36.23
CA HIS A 301 46.64 -52.63 -35.32
C HIS A 301 46.80 -54.04 -34.74
N ASN A 302 45.69 -54.68 -34.34
CA ASN A 302 45.70 -56.05 -33.85
C ASN A 302 46.15 -57.05 -34.93
N ASN A 303 45.75 -56.83 -36.19
CA ASN A 303 46.22 -57.63 -37.32
C ASN A 303 47.73 -57.48 -37.55
N MET A 304 48.28 -56.26 -37.43
CA MET A 304 49.73 -56.05 -37.52
C MET A 304 50.52 -56.71 -36.38
N ILE A 305 49.97 -56.73 -35.16
CA ILE A 305 50.58 -57.44 -34.03
C ILE A 305 50.64 -58.95 -34.31
N PHE A 306 49.57 -59.52 -34.89
CA PHE A 306 49.54 -60.93 -35.26
C PHE A 306 50.59 -61.29 -36.33
N ASP A 307 50.73 -60.45 -37.36
CA ASP A 307 51.75 -60.64 -38.40
C ASP A 307 53.18 -60.50 -37.84
N PHE A 308 53.40 -59.58 -36.91
CA PHE A 308 54.69 -59.43 -36.23
C PHE A 308 55.07 -60.68 -35.42
N ASP A 309 54.12 -61.27 -34.69
CA ASP A 309 54.37 -62.49 -33.91
C ASP A 309 54.66 -63.71 -34.81
N LYS A 310 54.03 -63.78 -35.99
CA LYS A 310 54.33 -64.77 -37.02
C LYS A 310 55.74 -64.62 -37.60
N LEU A 311 56.18 -63.39 -37.88
CA LEU A 311 57.52 -63.10 -38.35
C LEU A 311 58.59 -63.44 -37.31
N LYS A 312 58.30 -63.15 -36.03
CA LYS A 312 59.18 -63.45 -34.89
C LYS A 312 59.44 -64.95 -34.74
N LYS A 313 58.41 -65.79 -34.91
CA LYS A 313 58.54 -67.27 -34.90
C LYS A 313 59.39 -67.77 -36.07
N LEU A 314 59.26 -67.17 -37.26
CA LEU A 314 60.07 -67.51 -38.42
C LEU A 314 61.55 -67.16 -38.22
N TYR A 315 61.82 -66.01 -37.61
CA TYR A 315 63.18 -65.57 -37.25
C TYR A 315 63.83 -66.53 -36.24
N GLN A 316 63.09 -66.96 -35.21
CA GLN A 316 63.58 -67.93 -34.24
C GLN A 316 63.93 -69.29 -34.88
N SER A 317 63.11 -69.77 -35.83
CA SER A 317 63.42 -70.99 -36.60
C SER A 317 64.71 -70.85 -37.40
N LYS A 318 64.94 -69.72 -38.08
CA LYS A 318 66.18 -69.48 -38.84
C LYS A 318 67.43 -69.37 -37.97
N MET A 319 67.28 -68.89 -36.74
CA MET A 319 68.39 -68.83 -35.79
C MET A 319 68.85 -70.23 -35.34
N VAL A 320 67.94 -71.21 -35.28
CA VAL A 320 68.27 -72.62 -34.99
C VAL A 320 69.04 -73.25 -36.16
N ASP A 321 68.64 -72.97 -37.40
CA ASP A 321 69.35 -73.43 -38.61
C ASP A 321 70.81 -72.94 -38.65
N ILE A 322 71.06 -71.69 -38.24
CA ILE A 322 72.42 -71.10 -38.21
C ILE A 322 73.31 -71.80 -37.18
N LYS A 323 72.78 -72.12 -35.99
CA LYS A 323 73.54 -72.85 -34.95
C LYS A 323 73.95 -74.25 -35.41
N ALA A 324 73.09 -74.96 -36.14
CA ALA A 324 73.43 -76.26 -36.70
C ALA A 324 74.58 -76.19 -37.72
N GLY A 325 74.67 -75.12 -38.50
CA GLY A 325 75.79 -74.86 -39.43
C GLY A 325 77.11 -74.53 -38.71
N GLU A 326 77.07 -73.81 -37.60
CA GLU A 326 78.27 -73.48 -36.80
C GLU A 326 78.93 -74.74 -36.19
N GLU A 327 78.13 -75.74 -35.80
CA GLU A 327 78.61 -77.03 -35.29
C GLU A 327 79.29 -77.89 -36.37
N GLU A 328 78.93 -77.70 -37.65
CA GLU A 328 79.55 -78.38 -38.79
C GLU A 328 80.92 -77.77 -39.15
N VAL A 329 81.05 -76.44 -39.04
CA VAL A 329 82.31 -75.71 -39.22
C VAL A 329 83.34 -76.05 -38.14
N MET A 330 82.88 -76.27 -36.90
CA MET A 330 83.72 -76.73 -35.78
C MET A 330 84.34 -78.11 -36.04
N ARG A 331 83.62 -79.04 -36.68
CA ARG A 331 84.16 -80.37 -37.05
C ARG A 331 85.28 -80.27 -38.08
N LEU A 332 85.10 -79.46 -39.12
CA LEU A 332 86.11 -79.25 -40.18
C LEU A 332 87.38 -78.56 -39.66
N LYS A 333 87.29 -77.68 -38.65
CA LYS A 333 88.47 -77.06 -38.00
C LYS A 333 89.35 -78.07 -37.24
N ASN A 334 88.76 -79.14 -36.68
CA ASN A 334 89.51 -80.15 -35.93
C ASN A 334 90.33 -81.08 -36.83
N ASP A 335 89.94 -81.26 -38.09
CA ASP A 335 90.69 -82.08 -39.05
C ASP A 335 91.91 -81.33 -39.64
N VAL A 336 91.84 -80.00 -39.75
CA VAL A 336 92.98 -79.15 -40.18
C VAL A 336 94.10 -79.10 -39.12
N SER A 337 93.75 -79.18 -37.83
CA SER A 337 94.71 -79.16 -36.70
C SER A 337 95.65 -80.38 -36.65
N LYS A 338 95.22 -81.53 -37.18
CA LYS A 338 96.03 -82.76 -37.20
C LYS A 338 97.14 -82.75 -38.26
N ILE A 339 96.94 -82.04 -39.37
CA ILE A 339 97.91 -81.94 -40.48
C ILE A 339 99.03 -80.94 -40.15
N ALA A 340 98.76 -79.90 -39.34
CA ALA A 340 99.74 -78.88 -38.95
C ALA A 340 100.84 -79.41 -37.99
N LYS A 341 100.54 -80.40 -37.14
CA LYS A 341 101.47 -80.93 -36.12
C LYS A 341 102.63 -81.79 -36.68
N LEU A 342 102.53 -82.28 -37.91
CA LEU A 342 103.60 -83.05 -38.57
C LEU A 342 104.68 -82.18 -39.22
N LYS A 343 104.44 -80.87 -39.38
CA LYS A 343 105.36 -79.91 -40.03
C LYS A 343 106.36 -79.28 -39.04
N ASP A 344 105.96 -79.08 -37.79
CA ASP A 344 106.73 -78.37 -36.74
C ASP A 344 107.88 -79.19 -36.10
N ALA A 345 107.90 -80.52 -36.30
CA ALA A 345 108.87 -81.40 -35.65
C ALA A 345 110.27 -81.41 -36.30
N LEU A 346 110.41 -80.90 -37.53
CA LEU A 346 111.69 -80.89 -38.27
C LEU A 346 112.51 -79.58 -38.09
N GLU A 347 111.92 -78.50 -37.57
CA GLU A 347 112.56 -77.18 -37.48
C GLU A 347 113.30 -76.91 -36.14
N LYS A 348 113.01 -77.65 -35.07
CA LYS A 348 113.53 -77.36 -33.71
C LYS A 348 114.91 -77.94 -33.37
N ARG A 349 115.64 -78.51 -34.35
CA ARG A 349 116.95 -79.16 -34.15
C ARG A 349 118.16 -78.22 -34.30
N LEU A 350 117.97 -76.89 -34.47
CA LEU A 350 119.05 -75.98 -34.86
C LEU A 350 119.44 -74.86 -33.85
N ILE A 351 118.72 -74.61 -32.75
CA ILE A 351 119.04 -73.46 -31.84
C ILE A 351 119.04 -73.86 -30.36
N VAL A 352 119.74 -74.96 -30.07
CA VAL A 352 120.15 -75.40 -28.73
C VAL A 352 121.51 -74.77 -28.33
N VAL A 353 122.06 -73.84 -29.13
CA VAL A 353 123.46 -73.37 -28.98
C VAL A 353 123.63 -72.03 -28.25
N ASN A 354 122.56 -71.28 -27.94
CA ASN A 354 122.69 -70.00 -27.18
C ASN A 354 122.06 -70.03 -25.79
N GLN A 355 121.96 -71.23 -25.23
CA GLN A 355 121.92 -71.46 -23.81
C GLN A 355 123.12 -70.79 -23.13
N GLU A 356 122.95 -70.53 -21.84
CA GLU A 356 123.98 -70.14 -20.87
C GLU A 356 124.26 -68.65 -20.70
N LYS A 357 124.51 -68.34 -19.43
CA LYS A 357 125.06 -67.09 -18.90
C LYS A 357 124.13 -65.90 -19.06
N ASP A 358 123.33 -65.52 -18.07
CA ASP A 358 123.74 -64.85 -16.83
C ASP A 358 122.43 -64.09 -16.50
N GLU A 359 121.64 -64.27 -15.45
CA GLU A 359 122.01 -64.20 -14.05
C GLU A 359 120.71 -64.38 -13.24
N SER A 360 120.50 -65.60 -12.76
CA SER A 360 119.53 -65.90 -11.70
C SER A 360 119.99 -65.40 -10.31
N LEU A 361 120.58 -64.21 -10.16
CA LEU A 361 121.16 -63.77 -8.88
C LEU A 361 120.57 -62.49 -8.25
N MET A 362 119.77 -61.69 -8.96
CA MET A 362 119.19 -60.44 -8.41
C MET A 362 117.95 -60.63 -7.51
N ASP A 363 117.19 -61.71 -7.68
CA ASP A 363 115.86 -61.84 -7.06
C ASP A 363 115.86 -62.19 -5.55
N LYS A 364 117.01 -62.53 -4.96
CA LYS A 364 117.09 -62.98 -3.55
C LYS A 364 117.15 -61.84 -2.52
N ASN A 365 117.61 -60.64 -2.89
CA ASN A 365 117.80 -59.52 -1.94
C ASN A 365 116.57 -58.63 -1.74
N SER A 366 115.60 -58.63 -2.67
CA SER A 366 114.41 -57.75 -2.62
C SER A 366 113.39 -58.12 -1.53
N MET A 367 113.35 -59.37 -1.07
CA MET A 367 112.27 -59.86 -0.21
C MET A 367 112.48 -59.59 1.29
N ARG A 368 113.68 -59.18 1.74
CA ARG A 368 113.95 -58.88 3.16
C ARG A 368 113.60 -57.47 3.61
N GLN A 369 113.44 -56.51 2.70
CA GLN A 369 113.20 -55.10 3.03
C GLN A 369 111.71 -54.74 3.20
N ARG A 370 110.78 -55.62 2.76
CA ARG A 370 109.33 -55.38 2.76
C ARG A 370 108.66 -55.65 4.13
N ILE A 371 109.28 -56.46 4.98
CA ILE A 371 108.68 -56.91 6.25
C ILE A 371 108.79 -55.84 7.35
N ALA A 372 109.83 -55.00 7.35
CA ALA A 372 110.05 -53.98 8.39
C ALA A 372 109.10 -52.76 8.32
N LEU A 373 108.40 -52.54 7.19
CA LEU A 373 107.50 -51.39 7.01
C LEU A 373 106.10 -51.64 7.60
N LEU A 374 105.65 -52.89 7.73
CA LEU A 374 104.31 -53.22 8.19
C LEU A 374 104.15 -53.17 9.72
N GLU A 375 105.25 -53.20 10.48
CA GLU A 375 105.23 -53.13 11.94
C GLU A 375 105.02 -51.68 12.45
N HIS A 376 105.37 -50.65 11.66
CA HIS A 376 105.20 -49.24 12.03
C HIS A 376 103.74 -48.75 11.85
N GLU A 377 102.98 -49.32 10.90
CA GLU A 377 101.60 -48.90 10.63
C GLU A 377 100.61 -49.28 11.76
N ILE A 378 100.95 -50.28 12.60
CA ILE A 378 100.06 -50.77 13.67
C ILE A 378 100.05 -49.83 14.89
N ASP A 379 101.13 -49.09 15.16
CA ASP A 379 101.21 -48.19 16.32
C ASP A 379 100.49 -46.85 16.11
N ASP A 380 100.30 -46.41 14.86
CA ASP A 380 99.60 -45.16 14.56
C ASP A 380 98.08 -45.27 14.77
N TYR A 381 97.46 -46.43 14.51
CA TYR A 381 96.01 -46.63 14.71
C TYR A 381 95.57 -46.57 16.19
N LYS A 382 96.47 -46.83 17.15
CA LYS A 382 96.13 -46.73 18.58
C LYS A 382 96.06 -45.29 19.09
N ARG A 383 96.72 -44.32 18.43
CA ARG A 383 96.66 -42.91 18.82
C ARG A 383 95.37 -42.22 18.37
N PHE A 384 94.84 -42.57 17.19
CA PHE A 384 93.60 -42.00 16.66
C PHE A 384 92.36 -42.33 17.51
N ALA A 385 92.29 -43.54 18.09
CA ALA A 385 91.15 -43.98 18.88
C ALA A 385 90.97 -43.24 20.24
N MET A 386 92.01 -42.57 20.76
CA MET A 386 91.90 -41.82 22.02
C MET A 386 91.35 -40.40 21.82
N GLU A 387 91.56 -39.79 20.65
CA GLU A 387 91.12 -38.44 20.32
C GLU A 387 89.58 -38.40 20.09
N ASP A 388 89.04 -39.42 19.44
CA ASP A 388 87.59 -39.56 19.18
C ASP A 388 86.76 -39.62 20.48
N LYS A 389 87.33 -40.12 21.57
CA LYS A 389 86.63 -40.23 22.86
C LYS A 389 86.42 -38.86 23.53
N ARG A 390 87.29 -37.87 23.28
CA ARG A 390 87.16 -36.50 23.81
C ARG A 390 86.10 -35.68 23.10
N ILE A 391 85.89 -35.93 21.81
CA ILE A 391 84.91 -35.21 20.99
C ILE A 391 83.47 -35.56 21.43
N ILE A 392 83.23 -36.82 21.84
CA ILE A 392 81.91 -37.32 22.25
C ILE A 392 81.39 -36.67 23.55
N GLU A 393 82.27 -36.33 24.51
CA GLU A 393 81.85 -35.68 25.77
C GLU A 393 81.44 -34.22 25.59
N THR A 394 81.96 -33.55 24.54
CA THR A 394 81.67 -32.14 24.24
C THR A 394 80.29 -31.99 23.62
N ILE A 395 79.89 -32.93 22.74
CA ILE A 395 78.59 -32.96 22.06
C ILE A 395 77.43 -33.18 23.04
N ASN A 396 77.63 -33.93 24.12
CA ASN A 396 76.58 -34.17 25.11
C ASN A 396 76.20 -32.92 25.93
N LYS A 397 77.13 -31.98 26.14
CA LYS A 397 76.84 -30.73 26.86
C LYS A 397 76.05 -29.71 26.01
N GLU A 398 76.19 -29.76 24.69
CA GLU A 398 75.41 -28.91 23.77
C GLU A 398 73.95 -29.38 23.63
N LYS A 399 73.70 -30.68 23.76
CA LYS A 399 72.37 -31.29 23.71
C LYS A 399 71.41 -30.79 24.81
N ASP A 400 71.92 -30.56 26.02
CA ASP A 400 71.10 -30.15 27.17
C ASP A 400 70.71 -28.67 27.14
N VAL A 401 71.52 -27.81 26.53
CA VAL A 401 71.20 -26.38 26.30
C VAL A 401 70.18 -26.22 25.18
N LEU A 402 70.23 -27.06 24.15
CA LEU A 402 69.25 -27.07 23.05
C LEU A 402 67.85 -27.46 23.54
N ASN A 403 67.73 -28.46 24.41
CA ASN A 403 66.44 -28.95 24.91
C ASN A 403 65.63 -27.90 25.70
N LYS A 404 66.29 -27.02 26.47
CA LYS A 404 65.61 -25.92 27.19
C LYS A 404 65.12 -24.80 26.25
N THR A 405 65.77 -24.62 25.10
CA THR A 405 65.40 -23.62 24.10
C THR A 405 64.21 -24.10 23.24
N ILE A 406 64.12 -25.41 22.98
CA ILE A 406 63.02 -26.06 22.25
C ILE A 406 61.66 -25.90 22.98
N LEU A 407 61.63 -26.04 24.32
CA LEU A 407 60.39 -25.92 25.10
C LEU A 407 59.77 -24.51 25.08
N ARG A 408 60.59 -23.45 25.01
CA ARG A 408 60.11 -22.07 24.86
C ARG A 408 59.64 -21.77 23.43
N GLN A 409 60.31 -22.33 22.42
CA GLN A 409 59.86 -22.20 21.03
C GLN A 409 58.60 -23.01 20.72
N GLN A 410 58.31 -24.12 21.42
CA GLN A 410 57.07 -24.89 21.23
C GLN A 410 55.78 -24.14 21.61
N VAL A 411 55.85 -23.18 22.55
CA VAL A 411 54.68 -22.36 22.93
C VAL A 411 54.43 -21.29 21.87
N VAL A 412 55.46 -20.59 21.39
CA VAL A 412 55.37 -19.62 20.29
C VAL A 412 54.96 -20.31 18.97
N ALA A 413 55.44 -21.53 18.74
CA ALA A 413 55.09 -22.33 17.57
C ALA A 413 53.62 -22.76 17.55
N ARG A 414 52.95 -22.94 18.71
CA ARG A 414 51.51 -23.27 18.75
C ARG A 414 50.61 -22.10 18.36
N ASP A 415 50.97 -20.89 18.77
CA ASP A 415 50.23 -19.68 18.41
C ASP A 415 50.50 -19.29 16.95
N GLN A 416 51.73 -19.47 16.47
CA GLN A 416 52.04 -19.39 15.04
C GLN A 416 51.35 -20.50 14.24
N LEU A 417 51.15 -21.72 14.76
CA LEU A 417 50.47 -22.80 14.03
C LEU A 417 48.99 -22.48 13.72
N LYS A 418 48.29 -21.79 14.62
CA LYS A 418 46.89 -21.37 14.39
C LYS A 418 46.79 -20.26 13.35
N LEU A 419 47.70 -19.29 13.40
CA LEU A 419 47.81 -18.25 12.38
C LEU A 419 48.24 -18.83 11.02
N ILE A 420 49.17 -19.79 11.04
CA ILE A 420 49.61 -20.56 9.87
C ILE A 420 48.48 -21.42 9.34
N GLN A 421 47.60 -22.05 10.12
CA GLN A 421 46.47 -22.82 9.56
C GLN A 421 45.46 -21.97 8.81
N ILE A 422 45.16 -20.76 9.31
CA ILE A 422 44.29 -19.79 8.60
C ILE A 422 45.00 -19.26 7.36
N GLN A 423 46.29 -18.94 7.48
CA GLN A 423 47.11 -18.54 6.34
C GLN A 423 47.37 -19.69 5.37
N ASP A 424 47.39 -20.96 5.77
CA ASP A 424 47.64 -22.17 4.96
C ASP A 424 46.38 -22.59 4.21
N GLN A 425 45.18 -22.31 4.72
CA GLN A 425 43.95 -22.45 3.94
C GLN A 425 43.82 -21.34 2.87
N SER A 426 44.21 -20.11 3.20
CA SER A 426 44.29 -19.00 2.24
C SER A 426 45.42 -19.21 1.22
N LYS A 427 46.58 -19.66 1.69
CA LYS A 427 47.76 -20.00 0.90
C LYS A 427 47.51 -21.23 0.05
N LYS A 428 46.79 -22.28 0.48
CA LYS A 428 46.41 -23.40 -0.39
C LYS A 428 45.45 -23.00 -1.51
N LYS A 429 44.53 -22.08 -1.27
CA LYS A 429 43.70 -21.50 -2.35
C LYS A 429 44.54 -20.68 -3.31
N LEU A 430 45.42 -19.83 -2.78
CA LEU A 430 46.33 -19.02 -3.59
C LEU A 430 47.49 -19.83 -4.22
N GLU A 431 47.87 -20.99 -3.68
CA GLU A 431 48.88 -21.94 -4.18
C GLU A 431 48.26 -22.84 -5.24
N LEU A 432 46.98 -23.21 -5.15
CA LEU A 432 46.29 -23.86 -6.26
C LEU A 432 46.12 -22.91 -7.44
N GLU A 433 45.81 -21.63 -7.17
CA GLU A 433 45.78 -20.58 -8.20
C GLU A 433 47.20 -20.24 -8.69
N LEU A 434 48.21 -20.15 -7.81
CA LEU A 434 49.61 -19.91 -8.20
C LEU A 434 50.23 -21.11 -8.88
N ASP A 435 49.91 -22.36 -8.56
CA ASP A 435 50.37 -23.56 -9.26
C ASP A 435 49.69 -23.67 -10.62
N SER A 436 48.40 -23.34 -10.71
CA SER A 436 47.72 -23.13 -12.00
C SER A 436 48.44 -22.05 -12.82
N PHE A 437 48.76 -20.91 -12.22
CA PHE A 437 49.50 -19.83 -12.88
C PHE A 437 51.00 -20.12 -13.05
N PHE A 438 51.64 -21.02 -12.30
CA PHE A 438 53.05 -21.44 -12.46
C PHE A 438 53.16 -22.56 -13.49
N ILE A 439 52.14 -23.40 -13.64
CA ILE A 439 52.02 -24.35 -14.74
C ILE A 439 51.70 -23.60 -16.03
N GLU A 440 50.80 -22.61 -16.01
CA GLU A 440 50.53 -21.76 -17.17
C GLU A 440 51.69 -20.80 -17.47
N SER A 441 52.26 -20.10 -16.48
CA SER A 441 53.47 -19.27 -16.63
C SER A 441 54.69 -20.13 -16.96
N GLY A 442 54.75 -21.39 -16.54
CA GLY A 442 55.79 -22.34 -16.93
C GLY A 442 55.61 -22.85 -18.36
N LYS A 443 54.37 -23.08 -18.81
CA LYS A 443 54.05 -23.37 -20.22
C LYS A 443 54.33 -22.15 -21.10
N HIS A 444 53.93 -20.96 -20.66
CA HIS A 444 54.20 -19.71 -21.35
C HIS A 444 55.67 -19.30 -21.29
N LYS A 445 56.41 -19.55 -20.21
CA LYS A 445 57.87 -19.35 -20.15
C LYS A 445 58.62 -20.41 -20.95
N LYS A 446 58.13 -21.65 -21.05
CA LYS A 446 58.70 -22.65 -21.96
C LYS A 446 58.39 -22.33 -23.42
N GLN A 447 57.20 -21.81 -23.73
CA GLN A 447 56.86 -21.32 -25.07
C GLN A 447 57.60 -20.03 -25.40
N ILE A 448 57.72 -19.09 -24.47
CA ILE A 448 58.49 -17.85 -24.64
C ILE A 448 59.97 -18.21 -24.74
N HIS A 449 60.54 -19.07 -23.89
CA HIS A 449 61.92 -19.53 -24.04
C HIS A 449 62.13 -20.33 -25.32
N HIS A 450 61.16 -21.15 -25.75
CA HIS A 450 61.25 -21.86 -27.03
C HIS A 450 61.17 -20.90 -28.23
N LEU A 451 60.32 -19.87 -28.16
CA LEU A 451 60.19 -18.83 -29.18
C LEU A 451 61.33 -17.80 -29.12
N GLU A 452 61.94 -17.57 -27.96
CA GLU A 452 63.14 -16.73 -27.77
C GLU A 452 64.38 -17.48 -28.24
N VAL A 453 64.49 -18.79 -27.95
CA VAL A 453 65.53 -19.65 -28.51
C VAL A 453 65.32 -19.85 -30.02
N GLU A 454 64.09 -19.98 -30.52
CA GLU A 454 63.85 -19.98 -31.97
C GLU A 454 64.10 -18.60 -32.59
N ARG A 455 63.72 -17.50 -31.94
CA ARG A 455 64.02 -16.15 -32.43
C ARG A 455 65.52 -15.91 -32.45
N ASP A 456 66.23 -16.27 -31.38
CA ASP A 456 67.68 -16.08 -31.26
C ASP A 456 68.42 -17.06 -32.16
N ARG A 457 67.92 -18.29 -32.36
CA ARG A 457 68.43 -19.23 -33.36
C ARG A 457 68.15 -18.74 -34.79
N LEU A 458 66.98 -18.19 -35.08
CA LEU A 458 66.66 -17.64 -36.40
C LEU A 458 67.40 -16.31 -36.63
N ALA A 459 67.70 -15.54 -35.58
CA ALA A 459 68.53 -14.35 -35.65
C ALA A 459 70.02 -14.70 -35.76
N GLU A 460 70.51 -15.75 -35.10
CA GLU A 460 71.85 -16.32 -35.32
C GLU A 460 71.93 -16.96 -36.70
N GLU A 461 70.94 -17.74 -37.16
CA GLU A 461 70.91 -18.28 -38.52
C GLU A 461 70.81 -17.16 -39.55
N GLN A 462 70.06 -16.07 -39.30
CA GLN A 462 70.02 -14.90 -40.17
C GLN A 462 71.33 -14.12 -40.12
N GLN A 463 71.96 -13.98 -38.96
CA GLN A 463 73.24 -13.28 -38.81
C GLN A 463 74.38 -14.12 -39.39
N ASP A 464 74.36 -15.44 -39.29
CA ASP A 464 75.27 -16.39 -39.91
C ASP A 464 75.02 -16.48 -41.41
N LEU A 465 73.76 -16.41 -41.89
CA LEU A 465 73.45 -16.29 -43.31
C LEU A 465 73.89 -14.94 -43.87
N THR A 466 73.73 -13.86 -43.10
CA THR A 466 74.15 -12.51 -43.49
C THR A 466 75.66 -12.40 -43.46
N LYS A 467 76.33 -12.99 -42.46
CA LYS A 467 77.78 -13.06 -42.33
C LYS A 467 78.38 -14.01 -43.36
N THR A 468 77.74 -15.14 -43.68
CA THR A 468 78.16 -15.98 -44.81
C THR A 468 77.88 -15.29 -46.15
N ILE A 469 76.85 -14.45 -46.28
CA ILE A 469 76.65 -13.63 -47.49
C ILE A 469 77.72 -12.54 -47.57
N GLU A 470 78.08 -11.88 -46.46
CA GLU A 470 79.17 -10.90 -46.40
C GLU A 470 80.53 -11.56 -46.64
N ASP A 471 80.84 -12.68 -45.99
CA ASP A 471 82.03 -13.51 -46.20
C ASP A 471 82.06 -14.06 -47.63
N ASN A 472 80.93 -14.45 -48.23
CA ASN A 472 80.88 -14.86 -49.64
C ASN A 472 81.02 -13.66 -50.59
N LEU A 473 80.54 -12.46 -50.22
CA LEU A 473 80.71 -11.24 -51.02
C LEU A 473 82.13 -10.69 -50.92
N ASP A 474 82.76 -10.84 -49.77
CA ASP A 474 84.17 -10.53 -49.51
C ASP A 474 85.06 -11.61 -50.13
N ASP A 475 84.73 -12.90 -50.09
CA ASP A 475 85.37 -13.96 -50.88
C ASP A 475 85.19 -13.72 -52.37
N ILE A 476 84.03 -13.25 -52.86
CA ILE A 476 83.87 -12.86 -54.26
C ILE A 476 84.72 -11.64 -54.60
N ARG A 477 84.91 -10.69 -53.67
CA ARG A 477 85.80 -9.53 -53.84
C ARG A 477 87.27 -9.94 -53.80
N GLU A 478 87.66 -10.82 -52.89
CA GLU A 478 89.00 -11.39 -52.73
C GLU A 478 89.31 -12.30 -53.92
N LYS A 479 88.39 -13.15 -54.37
CA LYS A 479 88.50 -13.97 -55.59
C LYS A 479 88.53 -13.09 -56.84
N LYS A 480 87.83 -11.95 -56.89
CA LYS A 480 87.95 -10.98 -58.00
C LYS A 480 89.32 -10.28 -58.00
N GLY A 481 89.86 -9.97 -56.82
CA GLY A 481 91.25 -9.49 -56.65
C GLY A 481 92.27 -10.56 -57.02
N LEU A 482 92.07 -11.80 -56.57
CA LEU A 482 92.87 -12.97 -56.90
C LEU A 482 92.79 -13.28 -58.39
N ILE A 483 91.64 -13.10 -59.05
CA ILE A 483 91.50 -13.25 -60.51
C ILE A 483 92.25 -12.14 -61.25
N PHE A 484 92.30 -10.94 -60.70
CA PHE A 484 93.10 -9.84 -61.25
C PHE A 484 94.61 -10.12 -61.11
N ASP A 485 95.06 -10.59 -59.94
CA ASP A 485 96.44 -10.97 -59.68
C ASP A 485 96.85 -12.26 -60.40
N LEU A 486 95.92 -13.21 -60.58
CA LEU A 486 96.11 -14.43 -61.37
C LEU A 486 96.18 -14.12 -62.87
N LYS A 487 95.43 -13.14 -63.38
CA LYS A 487 95.58 -12.68 -64.78
C LYS A 487 96.90 -11.95 -65.03
N LYS A 488 97.42 -11.25 -64.01
CA LYS A 488 98.72 -10.59 -64.04
C LYS A 488 99.87 -11.61 -63.96
N THR A 489 99.74 -12.64 -63.12
CA THR A 489 100.71 -13.75 -63.05
C THR A 489 100.60 -14.71 -64.24
N ILE A 490 99.44 -14.84 -64.89
CA ILE A 490 99.28 -15.60 -66.15
C ILE A 490 100.11 -14.96 -67.27
N THR A 491 100.12 -13.62 -67.38
CA THR A 491 100.93 -12.91 -68.37
C THR A 491 102.43 -12.94 -68.06
N GLU A 492 102.82 -13.09 -66.79
CA GLU A 492 104.21 -13.35 -66.38
C GLU A 492 104.63 -14.84 -66.58
N ASN A 493 103.71 -15.79 -66.38
CA ASN A 493 103.94 -17.23 -66.56
C ASN A 493 103.94 -17.65 -68.05
N GLU A 494 103.23 -16.94 -68.93
CA GLU A 494 103.31 -17.12 -70.39
C GLU A 494 104.72 -16.82 -70.94
N ASN A 495 105.47 -15.94 -70.28
CA ASN A 495 106.88 -15.69 -70.59
C ASN A 495 107.81 -16.80 -70.04
N GLN A 496 107.42 -17.49 -68.95
CA GLN A 496 108.12 -18.67 -68.42
C GLN A 496 107.84 -19.96 -69.23
N ILE A 497 106.70 -20.06 -69.91
CA ILE A 497 106.35 -21.22 -70.75
C ILE A 497 107.29 -21.38 -71.97
N ARG A 498 107.91 -20.30 -72.45
CA ARG A 498 108.99 -20.39 -73.46
C ARG A 498 110.26 -21.07 -72.94
N GLN A 499 110.51 -21.05 -71.62
CA GLN A 499 111.63 -21.77 -71.01
C GLN A 499 111.33 -23.26 -70.77
N GLN A 500 110.07 -23.66 -70.68
CA GLN A 500 109.66 -25.06 -70.41
C GLN A 500 109.39 -25.90 -71.67
N GLN A 501 109.63 -25.38 -72.88
CA GLN A 501 109.78 -26.24 -74.07
C GLN A 501 110.95 -27.25 -73.94
N ASN A 502 111.90 -26.97 -73.04
CA ASN A 502 113.00 -27.87 -72.72
C ASN A 502 112.62 -29.01 -71.75
N THR A 503 111.44 -28.98 -71.11
CA THR A 503 110.96 -30.08 -70.22
C THR A 503 110.09 -31.10 -70.96
N TYR A 504 109.88 -30.92 -72.27
CA TYR A 504 109.10 -31.79 -73.15
C TYR A 504 109.62 -33.23 -73.25
N GLU A 505 110.87 -33.48 -72.88
CA GLU A 505 111.43 -34.84 -72.81
C GLU A 505 110.96 -35.63 -71.58
N ALA A 506 110.48 -34.97 -70.51
CA ALA A 506 109.87 -35.60 -69.33
C ALA A 506 108.41 -36.07 -69.57
N ILE A 507 107.72 -35.46 -70.53
CA ILE A 507 106.30 -35.68 -70.87
C ILE A 507 106.02 -37.10 -71.39
N ARG A 508 107.06 -37.83 -71.82
CA ARG A 508 106.92 -39.23 -72.26
C ARG A 508 106.68 -40.21 -71.09
N ALA A 509 107.10 -39.86 -69.87
CA ALA A 509 106.85 -40.66 -68.66
C ALA A 509 105.44 -40.40 -68.07
N ASP A 510 104.96 -39.16 -68.14
CA ASP A 510 103.64 -38.74 -67.61
C ASP A 510 102.45 -39.31 -68.39
N ARG A 511 102.61 -39.63 -69.68
CA ARG A 511 101.54 -40.19 -70.53
C ARG A 511 100.95 -41.50 -69.98
N ASN A 512 101.77 -42.34 -69.35
CA ASN A 512 101.33 -43.63 -68.81
C ASN A 512 100.66 -43.52 -67.43
N ALA A 513 100.95 -42.48 -66.65
CA ALA A 513 100.29 -42.22 -65.36
C ALA A 513 98.91 -41.57 -65.55
N LEU A 514 98.77 -40.66 -66.52
CA LEU A 514 97.52 -39.94 -66.81
C LEU A 514 96.40 -40.86 -67.30
N GLN A 515 96.71 -41.94 -68.04
CA GLN A 515 95.69 -42.88 -68.53
C GLN A 515 95.04 -43.69 -67.40
N LYS A 516 95.78 -44.00 -66.33
CA LYS A 516 95.24 -44.69 -65.15
C LYS A 516 94.35 -43.76 -64.32
N SER A 517 94.76 -42.51 -64.16
CA SER A 517 94.00 -41.48 -63.44
C SER A 517 92.68 -41.10 -64.14
N VAL A 518 92.64 -41.09 -65.49
CA VAL A 518 91.40 -40.86 -66.25
C VAL A 518 90.38 -41.99 -66.08
N GLN A 519 90.83 -43.25 -65.92
CA GLN A 519 89.95 -44.40 -65.72
C GLN A 519 89.35 -44.43 -64.30
N GLU A 520 90.11 -44.02 -63.29
CA GLU A 520 89.64 -43.87 -61.92
C GLU A 520 88.67 -42.68 -61.79
N ALA A 521 88.98 -41.53 -62.39
CA ALA A 521 88.10 -40.35 -62.39
C ALA A 521 86.77 -40.57 -63.14
N THR A 522 86.75 -41.40 -64.19
CA THR A 522 85.52 -41.73 -64.92
C THR A 522 84.62 -42.70 -64.16
N ALA A 523 85.19 -43.65 -63.41
CA ALA A 523 84.45 -44.54 -62.51
C ALA A 523 83.85 -43.74 -61.32
N GLU A 524 84.63 -42.85 -60.73
CA GLU A 524 84.20 -41.99 -59.63
C GLU A 524 83.11 -40.99 -60.06
N GLY A 525 83.21 -40.40 -61.25
CA GLY A 525 82.17 -39.57 -61.84
C GLY A 525 80.86 -40.32 -62.11
N CYS A 526 80.91 -41.62 -62.42
CA CYS A 526 79.72 -42.46 -62.56
C CYS A 526 79.05 -42.77 -61.21
N GLU A 527 79.82 -43.03 -60.16
CA GLU A 527 79.27 -43.17 -58.81
C GLU A 527 78.64 -41.87 -58.29
N LEU A 528 79.31 -40.73 -58.49
CA LEU A 528 78.78 -39.42 -58.08
C LEU A 528 77.48 -39.08 -58.80
N ARG A 529 77.33 -39.45 -60.08
CA ARG A 529 76.05 -39.30 -60.81
C ARG A 529 74.93 -40.17 -60.25
N ARG A 530 75.22 -41.39 -59.80
CA ARG A 530 74.21 -42.25 -59.13
C ARG A 530 73.81 -41.68 -57.77
N LYS A 531 74.78 -41.21 -56.97
CA LYS A 531 74.53 -40.53 -55.69
C LYS A 531 73.71 -39.26 -55.88
N LEU A 532 74.02 -38.45 -56.90
CA LEU A 532 73.25 -37.25 -57.25
C LEU A 532 71.78 -37.57 -57.57
N LYS A 533 71.50 -38.64 -58.31
CA LYS A 533 70.11 -39.06 -58.62
C LYS A 533 69.32 -39.49 -57.38
N ILE A 534 69.98 -40.16 -56.44
CA ILE A 534 69.38 -40.58 -55.16
C ILE A 534 69.09 -39.34 -54.30
N VAL A 535 70.06 -38.45 -54.16
CA VAL A 535 69.90 -37.19 -53.42
C VAL A 535 68.82 -36.31 -54.06
N PHE A 536 68.72 -36.28 -55.39
CA PHE A 536 67.65 -35.56 -56.09
C PHE A 536 66.26 -36.12 -55.77
N HIS A 537 66.08 -37.45 -55.80
CA HIS A 537 64.80 -38.07 -55.40
C HIS A 537 64.47 -37.80 -53.94
N GLN A 538 65.46 -37.89 -53.04
CA GLN A 538 65.28 -37.55 -51.63
C GLN A 538 64.90 -36.08 -51.45
N THR A 539 65.48 -35.18 -52.24
CA THR A 539 65.16 -33.75 -52.20
C THR A 539 63.72 -33.49 -52.66
N GLU A 540 63.28 -34.13 -53.74
CA GLU A 540 61.88 -33.99 -54.21
C GLU A 540 60.88 -34.60 -53.22
N GLN A 541 61.18 -35.75 -52.63
CA GLN A 541 60.35 -36.34 -51.59
C GLN A 541 60.23 -35.44 -50.35
N LEU A 542 61.36 -34.84 -49.91
CA LEU A 542 61.35 -33.89 -48.80
C LEU A 542 60.58 -32.60 -49.13
N LYS A 543 60.66 -32.10 -50.37
CA LYS A 543 59.85 -30.95 -50.81
C LYS A 543 58.35 -31.25 -50.77
N GLU A 544 57.95 -32.45 -51.20
CA GLU A 544 56.55 -32.85 -51.19
C GLU A 544 56.02 -33.04 -49.76
N ASP A 545 56.83 -33.62 -48.87
CA ASP A 545 56.52 -33.72 -47.43
C ASP A 545 56.40 -32.33 -46.77
N ILE A 546 57.27 -31.38 -47.12
CA ILE A 546 57.19 -29.99 -46.64
C ILE A 546 55.88 -29.35 -47.11
N ALA A 547 55.52 -29.50 -48.40
CA ALA A 547 54.29 -28.92 -48.95
C ALA A 547 53.02 -29.52 -48.32
N VAL A 548 53.01 -30.81 -47.97
CA VAL A 548 51.90 -31.43 -47.24
C VAL A 548 51.81 -30.89 -45.80
N LYS A 549 52.95 -30.76 -45.11
CA LYS A 549 52.99 -30.19 -43.76
C LYS A 549 52.55 -28.73 -43.71
N GLU A 550 52.94 -27.90 -44.68
CA GLU A 550 52.46 -26.51 -44.79
C GLU A 550 50.94 -26.44 -44.96
N LYS A 551 50.35 -27.30 -45.79
CA LYS A 551 48.88 -27.36 -45.94
C LYS A 551 48.16 -27.76 -44.66
N LEU A 552 48.74 -28.67 -43.88
CA LEU A 552 48.20 -29.07 -42.57
C LEU A 552 48.31 -27.93 -41.56
N LEU A 553 49.45 -27.24 -41.51
CA LEU A 553 49.68 -26.09 -40.63
C LEU A 553 48.63 -24.98 -40.87
N ILE A 554 48.35 -24.65 -42.14
CA ILE A 554 47.34 -23.66 -42.50
C ILE A 554 45.93 -24.09 -42.06
N LYS A 555 45.60 -25.39 -42.13
CA LYS A 555 44.32 -25.90 -41.62
C LYS A 555 44.23 -25.74 -40.10
N ASP A 556 45.29 -26.08 -39.38
CA ASP A 556 45.33 -25.97 -37.92
C ASP A 556 45.26 -24.51 -37.46
N GLU A 557 45.94 -23.58 -38.13
CA GLU A 557 45.84 -22.14 -37.87
C GLU A 557 44.41 -21.61 -38.06
N ASN A 558 43.71 -22.08 -39.09
CA ASN A 558 42.31 -21.68 -39.34
C ASN A 558 41.36 -22.23 -38.26
N ILE A 559 41.59 -23.45 -37.78
CA ILE A 559 40.83 -24.04 -36.67
C ILE A 559 41.09 -23.27 -35.38
N MET A 560 42.36 -22.95 -35.08
CA MET A 560 42.74 -22.14 -33.92
C MET A 560 42.07 -20.75 -33.95
N ARG A 561 42.02 -20.10 -35.12
CA ARG A 561 41.30 -18.83 -35.29
C ARG A 561 39.79 -18.93 -35.03
N LYS A 562 39.15 -20.05 -35.42
CA LYS A 562 37.72 -20.29 -35.12
C LYS A 562 37.50 -20.49 -33.62
N ILE A 563 38.28 -21.36 -32.99
CA ILE A 563 38.20 -21.63 -31.54
C ILE A 563 38.44 -20.36 -30.73
N ALA A 564 39.41 -19.52 -31.14
CA ALA A 564 39.66 -18.25 -30.47
C ALA A 564 38.47 -17.28 -30.54
N LYS A 565 37.76 -17.23 -31.67
CA LYS A 565 36.53 -16.42 -31.81
C LYS A 565 35.38 -16.97 -30.98
N GLU A 566 35.18 -18.28 -30.98
CA GLU A 566 34.15 -18.93 -30.15
C GLU A 566 34.40 -18.71 -28.66
N LYS A 567 35.67 -18.80 -28.22
CA LYS A 567 36.07 -18.46 -26.84
C LYS A 567 35.71 -17.03 -26.48
N GLU A 568 35.95 -16.06 -27.35
CA GLU A 568 35.62 -14.65 -27.08
C GLU A 568 34.10 -14.43 -27.03
N ASN A 569 33.35 -15.05 -27.94
CA ASN A 569 31.88 -14.98 -27.94
C ASN A 569 31.28 -15.58 -26.65
N LEU A 570 31.74 -16.75 -26.23
CA LEU A 570 31.33 -17.38 -24.97
C LEU A 570 31.66 -16.48 -23.76
N LYS A 571 32.79 -15.78 -23.80
CA LYS A 571 33.17 -14.85 -22.75
C LYS A 571 32.20 -13.66 -22.66
N ILE A 572 31.76 -13.14 -23.79
CA ILE A 572 30.75 -12.07 -23.87
C ILE A 572 29.39 -12.56 -23.35
N GLU A 573 28.95 -13.76 -23.74
CA GLU A 573 27.70 -14.35 -23.25
C GLU A 573 27.71 -14.56 -21.72
N VAL A 574 28.81 -15.09 -21.17
CA VAL A 574 28.98 -15.25 -19.73
C VAL A 574 28.92 -13.90 -19.02
N MET A 575 29.57 -12.86 -19.56
CA MET A 575 29.53 -11.51 -18.99
C MET A 575 28.12 -10.90 -19.04
N SER A 576 27.39 -11.12 -20.13
CA SER A 576 25.98 -10.72 -20.26
C SER A 576 25.09 -11.42 -19.23
N GLY A 577 25.26 -12.73 -19.06
CA GLY A 577 24.52 -13.52 -18.07
C GLY A 577 24.79 -13.07 -16.63
N ILE A 578 26.05 -12.77 -16.29
CA ILE A 578 26.41 -12.22 -14.97
C ILE A 578 25.73 -10.87 -14.73
N ASN A 579 25.67 -9.99 -15.73
CA ASN A 579 24.99 -8.71 -15.61
C ASN A 579 23.47 -8.88 -15.40
N GLN A 580 22.82 -9.80 -16.12
CA GLN A 580 21.40 -10.12 -15.90
C GLN A 580 21.13 -10.71 -14.51
N ILE A 581 22.01 -11.57 -14.00
CA ILE A 581 21.90 -12.07 -12.62
C ILE A 581 22.02 -10.93 -11.61
N ARG A 582 22.87 -9.93 -11.89
CA ARG A 582 23.03 -8.76 -11.02
C ARG A 582 21.78 -7.89 -11.01
N THR A 583 21.20 -7.58 -12.17
CA THR A 583 19.97 -6.78 -12.25
C THR A 583 18.81 -7.50 -11.56
N LEU A 584 18.62 -8.80 -11.82
CA LEU A 584 17.58 -9.60 -11.15
C LEU A 584 17.76 -9.63 -9.63
N LYS A 585 19.00 -9.63 -9.11
CA LYS A 585 19.25 -9.55 -7.67
C LYS A 585 18.90 -8.19 -7.08
N GLU A 586 19.11 -7.11 -7.83
CA GLU A 586 18.70 -5.76 -7.43
C GLU A 586 17.16 -5.66 -7.42
N ASP A 587 16.48 -6.16 -8.47
CA ASP A 587 15.01 -6.21 -8.55
C ASP A 587 14.39 -7.02 -7.40
N ILE A 588 14.95 -8.20 -7.10
CA ILE A 588 14.51 -9.03 -5.95
C ILE A 588 14.66 -8.27 -4.63
N LYS A 589 15.73 -7.48 -4.49
CA LYS A 589 15.95 -6.69 -3.27
C LYS A 589 14.90 -5.59 -3.13
N GLU A 590 14.59 -4.88 -4.22
CA GLU A 590 13.55 -3.85 -4.25
C GLU A 590 12.17 -4.45 -3.96
N GLN A 591 11.82 -5.57 -4.58
CA GLN A 591 10.56 -6.28 -4.31
C GLN A 591 10.44 -6.71 -2.83
N LYS A 592 11.54 -7.20 -2.21
CA LYS A 592 11.55 -7.54 -0.78
C LYS A 592 11.44 -6.33 0.15
N GLU A 593 11.85 -5.15 -0.29
CA GLU A 593 11.66 -3.91 0.47
C GLU A 593 10.22 -3.42 0.35
N GLU A 594 9.61 -3.55 -0.83
CA GLU A 594 8.21 -3.20 -1.05
C GLU A 594 7.27 -4.19 -0.34
N GLU A 595 7.55 -5.49 -0.35
CA GLU A 595 6.82 -6.50 0.42
C GLU A 595 6.80 -6.16 1.92
N ARG A 596 7.94 -5.70 2.46
CA ARG A 596 8.05 -5.25 3.87
C ARG A 596 7.22 -3.99 4.13
N ARG A 597 7.16 -3.06 3.18
CA ARG A 597 6.30 -1.86 3.29
C ARG A 597 4.83 -2.23 3.28
N LEU A 598 4.41 -3.07 2.32
CA LEU A 598 3.03 -3.54 2.22
C LEU A 598 2.60 -4.30 3.47
N HIS A 599 3.45 -5.19 4.01
CA HIS A 599 3.18 -5.87 5.28
C HIS A 599 2.99 -4.89 6.45
N LYS A 600 3.81 -3.84 6.54
CA LYS A 600 3.65 -2.81 7.57
C LYS A 600 2.31 -2.09 7.41
N THR A 601 1.95 -1.72 6.19
CA THR A 601 0.66 -1.07 5.89
C THR A 601 -0.50 -1.97 6.26
N ILE A 602 -0.45 -3.27 5.94
CA ILE A 602 -1.49 -4.24 6.34
C ILE A 602 -1.63 -4.29 7.86
N LEU A 603 -0.52 -4.40 8.61
CA LEU A 603 -0.55 -4.41 10.07
C LEU A 603 -1.17 -3.14 10.68
N ASP A 604 -0.88 -1.97 10.10
CA ASP A 604 -1.46 -0.70 10.54
C ASP A 604 -2.97 -0.63 10.22
N HIS A 605 -3.42 -1.17 9.08
CA HIS A 605 -4.84 -1.28 8.75
C HIS A 605 -5.55 -2.27 9.68
N GLU A 606 -4.97 -3.43 9.99
CA GLU A 606 -5.52 -4.38 10.96
C GLU A 606 -5.64 -3.79 12.36
N ARG A 607 -4.69 -2.94 12.77
CA ARG A 607 -4.81 -2.18 14.04
C ARG A 607 -5.98 -1.21 14.00
N THR A 608 -6.16 -0.50 12.88
CA THR A 608 -7.27 0.44 12.69
C THR A 608 -8.62 -0.28 12.71
N ILE A 609 -8.73 -1.42 12.02
CA ILE A 609 -9.93 -2.26 12.03
C ILE A 609 -10.25 -2.74 13.46
N ARG A 610 -9.24 -3.23 14.21
CA ARG A 610 -9.43 -3.63 15.61
C ARG A 610 -9.91 -2.48 16.49
N GLN A 611 -9.44 -1.25 16.24
CA GLN A 611 -9.91 -0.07 16.97
C GLN A 611 -11.37 0.25 16.62
N GLN A 612 -11.71 0.25 15.32
CA GLN A 612 -13.08 0.50 14.86
C GLN A 612 -14.08 -0.53 15.42
N ILE A 613 -13.71 -1.80 15.51
CA ILE A 613 -14.55 -2.84 16.13
C ILE A 613 -14.84 -2.49 17.59
N LYS A 614 -13.82 -2.08 18.36
CA LYS A 614 -14.02 -1.66 19.77
C LYS A 614 -14.91 -0.43 19.88
N ASP A 615 -14.74 0.54 18.98
CA ASP A 615 -15.56 1.75 18.97
C ASP A 615 -17.03 1.41 18.65
N ILE A 616 -17.27 0.48 17.72
CA ILE A 616 -18.61 -0.04 17.41
C ILE A 616 -19.22 -0.76 18.63
N GLU A 617 -18.47 -1.63 19.30
CA GLU A 617 -18.92 -2.30 20.52
C GLU A 617 -19.29 -1.28 21.61
N GLN A 618 -18.48 -0.23 21.77
CA GLN A 618 -18.79 0.87 22.69
C GLN A 618 -20.08 1.59 22.29
N PHE A 619 -20.27 1.95 21.02
CA PHE A 619 -21.49 2.61 20.56
C PHE A 619 -22.72 1.72 20.70
N MET A 620 -22.59 0.40 20.49
CA MET A 620 -23.67 -0.55 20.75
C MET A 620 -24.05 -0.57 22.22
N ASN A 621 -23.06 -0.59 23.13
CA ASN A 621 -23.31 -0.52 24.56
C ASN A 621 -23.98 0.81 24.96
N GLU A 622 -23.52 1.94 24.43
CA GLU A 622 -24.14 3.26 24.67
C GLU A 622 -25.58 3.31 24.15
N ARG A 623 -25.83 2.80 22.94
CA ARG A 623 -27.17 2.67 22.37
C ARG A 623 -28.08 1.83 23.25
N ASP A 624 -27.60 0.70 23.76
CA ASP A 624 -28.42 -0.22 24.57
C ASP A 624 -28.73 0.38 25.96
N VAL A 625 -27.80 1.15 26.54
CA VAL A 625 -28.03 1.93 27.77
C VAL A 625 -29.08 3.01 27.53
N ILE A 626 -28.96 3.79 26.45
CA ILE A 626 -29.94 4.82 26.09
C ILE A 626 -31.30 4.19 25.78
N GLY A 627 -31.32 3.08 25.05
CA GLY A 627 -32.53 2.31 24.76
C GLY A 627 -33.23 1.86 26.05
N SER A 628 -32.48 1.32 27.00
CA SER A 628 -33.00 0.94 28.32
C SER A 628 -33.55 2.14 29.10
N GLN A 629 -32.88 3.29 29.06
CA GLN A 629 -33.36 4.53 29.70
C GLN A 629 -34.64 5.05 29.04
N LEU A 630 -34.73 4.99 27.71
CA LEU A 630 -35.90 5.41 26.95
C LEU A 630 -37.13 4.56 27.29
N VAL A 631 -36.96 3.23 27.37
CA VAL A 631 -38.03 2.32 27.79
C VAL A 631 -38.53 2.68 29.19
N ARG A 632 -37.63 2.84 30.17
CA ARG A 632 -38.01 3.25 31.54
C ARG A 632 -38.76 4.59 31.56
N ARG A 633 -38.32 5.57 30.76
CA ARG A 633 -38.98 6.87 30.67
C ARG A 633 -40.36 6.79 30.01
N ASN A 634 -40.52 5.93 29.00
CA ASN A 634 -41.82 5.66 28.40
C ASN A 634 -42.77 4.98 29.40
N ASP A 635 -42.29 4.04 30.20
CA ASP A 635 -43.07 3.40 31.26
C ASP A 635 -43.49 4.41 32.35
N GLU A 636 -42.59 5.31 32.76
CA GLU A 636 -42.90 6.41 33.68
C GLU A 636 -44.00 7.34 33.11
N ILE A 637 -43.90 7.70 31.83
CA ILE A 637 -44.91 8.53 31.14
C ILE A 637 -46.26 7.81 31.09
N ALA A 638 -46.27 6.51 30.77
CA ALA A 638 -47.49 5.71 30.74
C ALA A 638 -48.17 5.67 32.12
N LEU A 639 -47.40 5.44 33.19
CA LEU A 639 -47.89 5.48 34.57
C LEU A 639 -48.46 6.85 34.95
N LEU A 640 -47.79 7.93 34.54
CA LEU A 640 -48.28 9.30 34.78
C LEU A 640 -49.57 9.59 34.02
N ASN A 641 -49.70 9.14 32.78
CA ASN A 641 -50.93 9.30 31.99
C ASN A 641 -52.11 8.56 32.62
N GLU A 642 -51.91 7.33 33.08
CA GLU A 642 -52.95 6.59 33.81
C GLU A 642 -53.32 7.30 35.13
N LYS A 643 -52.33 7.84 35.85
CA LYS A 643 -52.59 8.65 37.05
C LYS A 643 -53.41 9.90 36.74
N ILE A 644 -53.09 10.63 35.67
CA ILE A 644 -53.85 11.81 35.22
C ILE A 644 -55.29 11.40 34.88
N LYS A 645 -55.49 10.29 34.16
CA LYS A 645 -56.80 9.78 33.78
C LYS A 645 -57.66 9.44 35.01
N ILE A 646 -57.08 8.79 36.02
CA ILE A 646 -57.76 8.50 37.29
C ILE A 646 -58.14 9.80 38.02
N LEU A 647 -57.23 10.77 38.09
CA LEU A 647 -57.48 12.07 38.72
C LEU A 647 -58.56 12.87 38.00
N GLN A 648 -58.57 12.88 36.66
CA GLN A 648 -59.61 13.51 35.85
C GLN A 648 -60.98 12.87 36.09
N SER A 649 -61.05 11.54 36.08
CA SER A 649 -62.29 10.82 36.39
C SER A 649 -62.81 11.15 37.79
N THR A 650 -61.91 11.22 38.77
CA THR A 650 -62.25 11.59 40.15
C THR A 650 -62.74 13.03 40.25
N LEU A 651 -62.07 13.96 39.56
CA LEU A 651 -62.45 15.37 39.51
C LEU A 651 -63.84 15.55 38.88
N CYS A 652 -64.10 14.92 37.74
CA CYS A 652 -65.38 15.01 37.03
C CYS A 652 -66.53 14.45 37.89
N ARG A 653 -66.29 13.36 38.63
CA ARG A 653 -67.27 12.85 39.63
C ARG A 653 -67.48 13.86 40.76
N GLY A 654 -66.41 14.48 41.25
CA GLY A 654 -66.48 15.53 42.27
C GLY A 654 -67.27 16.76 41.82
N GLU A 655 -67.04 17.24 40.60
CA GLU A 655 -67.79 18.33 39.97
C GLU A 655 -69.27 18.00 39.84
N THR A 656 -69.58 16.80 39.33
CA THR A 656 -70.97 16.33 39.20
C THR A 656 -71.67 16.31 40.56
N HIS A 657 -71.00 15.82 41.61
CA HIS A 657 -71.55 15.83 42.96
C HIS A 657 -71.70 17.24 43.52
N TYR A 658 -70.75 18.14 43.24
CA TYR A 658 -70.83 19.53 43.66
C TYR A 658 -72.03 20.25 43.01
N ASP A 659 -72.24 20.05 41.71
CA ASP A 659 -73.36 20.62 40.96
C ASP A 659 -74.70 20.11 41.49
N GLN A 660 -74.81 18.81 41.81
CA GLN A 660 -75.98 18.25 42.48
C GLN A 660 -76.25 18.95 43.82
N ARG A 661 -75.22 19.20 44.63
CA ARG A 661 -75.37 19.92 45.91
C ARG A 661 -75.76 21.38 45.71
N LEU A 662 -75.25 22.04 44.68
CA LEU A 662 -75.69 23.39 44.33
C LEU A 662 -77.17 23.42 43.94
N GLU A 663 -77.64 22.43 43.19
CA GLU A 663 -79.05 22.32 42.83
C GLU A 663 -79.93 22.05 44.05
N ASP A 664 -79.53 21.13 44.93
CA ASP A 664 -80.20 20.90 46.23
C ASP A 664 -80.29 22.20 47.04
N ILE A 665 -79.21 22.97 47.11
CA ILE A 665 -79.19 24.27 47.81
C ILE A 665 -80.16 25.27 47.14
N LYS A 666 -80.26 25.31 45.81
CA LYS A 666 -81.23 26.17 45.12
C LYS A 666 -82.66 25.76 45.46
N LEU A 667 -82.98 24.45 45.41
CA LEU A 667 -84.29 23.92 45.77
C LEU A 667 -84.65 24.26 47.23
N LEU A 668 -83.72 24.05 48.16
CA LEU A 668 -83.89 24.43 49.56
C LEU A 668 -84.09 25.93 49.75
N LYS A 669 -83.37 26.78 48.99
CA LYS A 669 -83.58 28.25 49.02
C LYS A 669 -84.98 28.63 48.53
N ILE A 670 -85.50 27.96 47.50
CA ILE A 670 -86.88 28.17 47.02
C ILE A 670 -87.88 27.74 48.09
N GLU A 671 -87.66 26.58 48.71
CA GLU A 671 -88.53 26.06 49.77
C GLU A 671 -88.53 26.97 51.01
N VAL A 672 -87.36 27.48 51.42
CA VAL A 672 -87.26 28.48 52.49
C VAL A 672 -88.03 29.76 52.13
N LYS A 673 -87.98 30.22 50.88
CA LYS A 673 -88.78 31.37 50.44
C LYS A 673 -90.28 31.07 50.50
N ARG A 674 -90.71 29.89 50.05
CA ARG A 674 -92.10 29.40 50.10
C ARG A 674 -92.61 29.38 51.54
N LEU A 675 -91.89 28.73 52.44
CA LEU A 675 -92.22 28.65 53.88
C LEU A 675 -92.26 30.02 54.55
N ARG A 676 -91.35 30.94 54.18
CA ARG A 676 -91.39 32.34 54.68
C ARG A 676 -92.64 33.09 54.18
N GLN A 677 -93.04 32.90 52.92
CA GLN A 677 -94.26 33.48 52.38
C GLN A 677 -95.51 32.90 53.05
N GLU A 678 -95.59 31.58 53.23
CA GLU A 678 -96.67 30.93 53.98
C GLU A 678 -96.76 31.46 55.41
N LYS A 679 -95.64 31.55 56.13
CA LYS A 679 -95.59 32.16 57.46
C LYS A 679 -96.13 33.59 57.46
N LEU A 680 -95.74 34.40 56.47
CA LEU A 680 -96.22 35.79 56.36
C LEU A 680 -97.73 35.84 56.11
N LEU A 681 -98.26 35.00 55.22
CA LEU A 681 -99.70 34.92 54.94
C LEU A 681 -100.48 34.46 56.18
N MET A 682 -99.99 33.45 56.89
CA MET A 682 -100.59 32.99 58.14
C MET A 682 -100.54 34.07 59.23
N SER A 683 -99.44 34.84 59.31
CA SER A 683 -99.33 35.97 60.22
C SER A 683 -100.34 37.07 59.91
N LYS A 684 -100.59 37.37 58.63
CA LYS A 684 -101.64 38.33 58.20
C LYS A 684 -103.04 37.80 58.47
N SER A 685 -103.28 36.51 58.25
CA SER A 685 -104.55 35.86 58.60
C SER A 685 -104.81 35.94 60.12
N MET A 686 -103.77 35.74 60.94
CA MET A 686 -103.85 35.87 62.39
C MET A 686 -104.18 37.30 62.84
N THR A 687 -103.61 38.34 62.20
CA THR A 687 -103.96 39.73 62.49
C THR A 687 -105.41 40.04 62.11
N ASN A 688 -105.88 39.57 60.95
CA ASN A 688 -107.29 39.74 60.54
C ASN A 688 -108.25 39.03 61.50
N MET A 689 -107.84 37.93 62.13
CA MET A 689 -108.65 37.26 63.16
C MET A 689 -108.86 38.12 64.41
N VAL A 690 -107.93 39.02 64.76
CA VAL A 690 -108.12 40.00 65.83
C VAL A 690 -109.16 41.03 65.44
N ASP A 691 -109.11 41.53 64.20
CA ASP A 691 -110.08 42.49 63.66
C ASP A 691 -111.49 41.87 63.62
N PHE A 692 -111.62 40.62 63.12
CA PHE A 692 -112.91 39.91 63.15
C PHE A 692 -113.42 39.67 64.56
N ARG A 693 -112.56 39.41 65.55
CA ARG A 693 -112.99 39.32 66.96
C ARG A 693 -113.52 40.66 67.46
N GLN A 694 -112.86 41.78 67.15
CA GLN A 694 -113.34 43.12 67.51
C GLN A 694 -114.67 43.43 66.84
N GLU A 695 -114.83 43.05 65.57
CA GLU A 695 -116.07 43.23 64.82
C GLU A 695 -117.21 42.38 65.39
N ILE A 696 -116.95 41.13 65.80
CA ILE A 696 -117.90 40.31 66.56
C ILE A 696 -118.31 41.01 67.85
N PHE A 697 -117.36 41.51 68.65
CA PHE A 697 -117.68 42.25 69.88
C PHE A 697 -118.51 43.52 69.60
N HIS A 698 -118.23 44.24 68.51
CA HIS A 698 -119.02 45.39 68.09
C HIS A 698 -120.45 44.98 67.69
N LEU A 699 -120.60 43.91 66.90
CA LEU A 699 -121.90 43.38 66.51
C LEU A 699 -122.70 42.85 67.70
N GLU A 700 -122.07 42.18 68.66
CA GLU A 700 -122.71 41.75 69.91
C GLU A 700 -123.14 42.94 70.77
N ARG A 701 -122.32 43.99 70.84
CA ARG A 701 -122.66 45.25 71.52
C ARG A 701 -123.82 45.97 70.83
N ASP A 702 -123.84 45.99 69.50
CA ASP A 702 -124.89 46.66 68.75
C ASP A 702 -126.19 45.83 68.74
N LEU A 703 -126.09 44.51 68.78
CA LEU A 703 -127.21 43.60 69.00
C LEU A 703 -127.81 43.80 70.40
N THR A 704 -126.98 43.90 71.45
CA THR A 704 -127.46 44.16 72.81
C THR A 704 -128.09 45.54 72.94
N LYS A 705 -127.50 46.58 72.32
CA LYS A 705 -128.14 47.91 72.21
C LYS A 705 -129.47 47.85 71.47
N SER A 706 -129.55 47.11 70.37
CA SER A 706 -130.78 46.97 69.58
C SER A 706 -131.85 46.21 70.36
N ARG A 707 -131.47 45.16 71.10
CA ARG A 707 -132.36 44.45 72.03
C ARG A 707 -132.88 45.38 73.12
N LEU A 708 -131.99 46.08 73.83
CA LEU A 708 -132.37 47.09 74.84
C LEU A 708 -133.29 48.17 74.26
N LYS A 709 -133.02 48.63 73.03
CA LYS A 709 -133.85 49.61 72.33
C LYS A 709 -135.22 49.03 71.96
N CYS A 710 -135.30 47.79 71.49
CA CYS A 710 -136.58 47.11 71.27
C CYS A 710 -137.35 46.95 72.58
N THR A 711 -136.69 46.54 73.68
CA THR A 711 -137.34 46.44 74.99
C THR A 711 -137.79 47.80 75.52
N ALA A 712 -136.99 48.86 75.33
CA ALA A 712 -137.37 50.22 75.69
C ALA A 712 -138.54 50.74 74.84
N LEU A 713 -138.54 50.46 73.53
CA LEU A 713 -139.64 50.81 72.63
C LEU A 713 -140.90 49.97 72.91
N GLU A 714 -140.77 48.70 73.31
CA GLU A 714 -141.87 47.86 73.80
C GLU A 714 -142.45 48.43 75.10
N GLN A 715 -141.60 48.92 76.01
CA GLN A 715 -142.03 49.62 77.23
C GLN A 715 -142.68 50.98 76.93
N GLU A 716 -142.17 51.75 75.96
CA GLU A 716 -142.79 53.00 75.49
C GLU A 716 -144.12 52.74 74.75
N MET A 717 -144.24 51.62 74.03
CA MET A 717 -145.51 51.18 73.43
C MET A 717 -146.52 50.70 74.48
N GLN A 718 -146.07 50.10 75.58
CA GLN A 718 -146.91 49.69 76.70
C GLN A 718 -147.37 50.86 77.59
N ASN A 719 -146.79 52.06 77.44
CA ASN A 719 -147.20 53.24 78.22
C ASN A 719 -147.06 54.55 77.41
N PRO A 720 -148.04 54.91 76.56
CA PRO A 720 -147.93 56.09 75.70
C PRO A 720 -148.20 57.38 76.48
N LEU A 721 -147.15 58.00 77.02
CA LEU A 721 -147.18 59.33 77.61
C LEU A 721 -146.55 60.36 76.65
N ASN A 722 -147.43 61.19 76.07
CA ASN A 722 -147.23 62.37 75.21
C ASN A 722 -146.99 62.08 73.72
N ILE A 723 -147.90 62.40 72.79
CA ILE A 723 -148.55 63.70 72.47
C ILE A 723 -147.50 64.76 72.06
N HIS A 724 -147.17 64.75 70.76
CA HIS A 724 -146.49 65.76 69.91
C HIS A 724 -145.09 65.42 69.33
N ARG A 725 -145.11 65.03 68.04
CA ARG A 725 -144.25 65.51 66.92
C ARG A 725 -143.99 67.01 67.18
N TRP A 726 -142.78 67.54 67.47
CA TRP A 726 -141.64 67.97 66.60
C TRP A 726 -140.38 68.28 67.48
N ARG A 727 -139.19 68.43 66.87
CA ARG A 727 -137.83 68.53 67.47
C ARG A 727 -137.18 69.93 67.31
N LYS A 728 -136.31 70.35 68.25
CA LYS A 728 -135.34 71.46 68.12
C LYS A 728 -133.96 70.93 67.67
N LEU A 729 -133.34 71.53 66.65
CA LEU A 729 -131.97 71.26 66.19
C LEU A 729 -130.99 72.24 66.86
N GLU A 730 -129.89 71.73 67.41
CA GLU A 730 -128.77 72.52 67.93
C GLU A 730 -127.52 72.27 67.07
N GLY A 731 -126.92 73.35 66.57
CA GLY A 731 -125.64 73.35 65.87
C GLY A 731 -125.28 74.78 65.41
N SER A 732 -124.13 75.28 65.86
CA SER A 732 -123.55 76.59 65.48
C SER A 732 -122.22 76.39 64.75
N ASP A 733 -121.95 77.18 63.71
CA ASP A 733 -120.73 77.17 62.89
C ASP A 733 -119.49 77.73 63.64
N PRO A 734 -118.29 77.16 63.47
CA PRO A 734 -117.04 77.66 64.07
C PRO A 734 -116.44 78.88 63.35
N GLU A 735 -115.77 79.74 64.11
CA GLU A 735 -115.29 81.07 63.72
C GLU A 735 -114.01 81.07 62.86
N VAL A 736 -113.84 82.10 62.02
CA VAL A 736 -112.75 82.27 61.03
C VAL A 736 -111.33 82.11 61.60
N LEU A 737 -111.16 82.33 62.92
CA LEU A 737 -109.88 82.21 63.62
C LEU A 737 -109.35 80.77 63.68
N ASP A 738 -110.24 79.78 63.82
CA ASP A 738 -109.88 78.36 63.88
C ASP A 738 -109.42 77.83 62.51
N LEU A 739 -110.03 78.31 61.43
CA LEU A 739 -109.61 78.02 60.06
C LEU A 739 -108.22 78.62 59.76
N LEU A 740 -107.96 79.85 60.23
CA LEU A 740 -106.65 80.50 60.07
C LEU A 740 -105.53 79.80 60.86
N GLN A 741 -105.81 79.31 62.07
CA GLN A 741 -104.85 78.49 62.83
C GLN A 741 -104.54 77.18 62.09
N LYS A 742 -105.56 76.53 61.53
CA LYS A 742 -105.38 75.29 60.77
C LYS A 742 -104.54 75.51 59.51
N ILE A 743 -104.74 76.61 58.80
CA ILE A 743 -103.92 76.98 57.64
C ILE A 743 -102.46 77.22 58.03
N LYS A 744 -102.18 77.95 59.12
CA LYS A 744 -100.80 78.16 59.60
C LYS A 744 -100.09 76.86 60.01
N ILE A 745 -100.80 75.92 60.66
CA ILE A 745 -100.25 74.62 61.03
C ILE A 745 -99.92 73.80 59.78
N LEU A 746 -100.82 73.81 58.78
CA LEU A 746 -100.60 73.11 57.51
C LEU A 746 -99.45 73.72 56.70
N GLN A 747 -99.31 75.06 56.66
CA GLN A 747 -98.18 75.73 56.01
C GLN A 747 -96.83 75.39 56.67
N LYS A 748 -96.76 75.35 58.01
CA LYS A 748 -95.54 74.90 58.71
C LYS A 748 -95.21 73.43 58.42
N ARG A 749 -96.23 72.56 58.33
CA ARG A 749 -96.04 71.14 57.98
C ARG A 749 -95.54 70.97 56.55
N LEU A 750 -96.08 71.75 55.62
CA LEU A 750 -95.69 71.75 54.21
C LEU A 750 -94.23 72.21 54.03
N ILE A 751 -93.81 73.26 54.74
CA ILE A 751 -92.43 73.74 54.72
C ILE A 751 -91.46 72.67 55.25
N ASN A 752 -91.80 72.01 56.37
CA ASN A 752 -90.98 70.92 56.90
C ASN A 752 -90.92 69.68 55.99
N GLN A 753 -91.99 69.37 55.27
CA GLN A 753 -91.98 68.28 54.29
C GLN A 753 -91.16 68.64 53.06
N ALA A 754 -91.22 69.90 52.61
CA ALA A 754 -90.42 70.40 51.50
C ALA A 754 -88.92 70.38 51.84
N THR A 755 -88.51 70.77 53.04
CA THR A 755 -87.10 70.70 53.47
C THR A 755 -86.61 69.25 53.56
N GLN A 756 -87.41 68.33 54.09
CA GLN A 756 -87.05 66.90 54.09
C GLN A 756 -86.91 66.30 52.69
N ALA A 757 -87.76 66.71 51.74
CA ALA A 757 -87.66 66.26 50.36
C ALA A 757 -86.36 66.74 49.70
N VAL A 758 -85.96 68.00 49.93
CA VAL A 758 -84.70 68.57 49.43
C VAL A 758 -83.47 67.86 50.05
N GLU A 759 -83.50 67.57 51.35
CA GLU A 759 -82.42 66.82 52.04
C GLU A 759 -82.27 65.41 51.46
N LYS A 760 -83.40 64.73 51.18
CA LYS A 760 -83.41 63.40 50.55
C LYS A 760 -82.93 63.42 49.11
N GLU A 761 -83.29 64.45 48.34
CA GLU A 761 -82.81 64.61 46.96
C GLU A 761 -81.29 64.87 46.92
N ARG A 762 -80.76 65.61 47.89
CA ARG A 762 -79.31 65.82 48.05
C ARG A 762 -78.57 64.52 48.37
N GLN A 763 -79.09 63.72 49.31
CA GLN A 763 -78.51 62.40 49.63
C GLN A 763 -78.52 61.45 48.42
N LEU A 764 -79.57 61.52 47.59
CA LEU A 764 -79.70 60.70 46.39
C LEU A 764 -78.67 61.11 45.31
N LYS A 765 -78.47 62.42 45.10
CA LYS A 765 -77.42 62.94 44.20
C LYS A 765 -76.00 62.60 44.66
N GLU A 766 -75.74 62.61 45.97
CA GLU A 766 -74.45 62.19 46.53
C GLU A 766 -74.22 60.68 46.32
N ALA A 767 -75.25 59.84 46.54
CA ALA A 767 -75.18 58.40 46.31
C ALA A 767 -75.00 58.05 44.82
N GLU A 768 -75.67 58.74 43.91
CA GLU A 768 -75.51 58.57 42.46
C GLU A 768 -74.11 58.95 41.98
N ARG A 769 -73.53 60.05 42.51
CA ARG A 769 -72.13 60.41 42.24
C ARG A 769 -71.17 59.33 42.73
N LEU A 770 -71.38 58.80 43.92
CA LEU A 770 -70.53 57.73 44.48
C LEU A 770 -70.61 56.46 43.63
N TYR A 771 -71.82 56.07 43.21
CA TYR A 771 -72.07 54.92 42.36
C TYR A 771 -71.43 55.07 40.97
N LEU A 772 -71.56 56.24 40.34
CA LEU A 772 -70.92 56.55 39.06
C LEU A 772 -69.38 56.54 39.16
N ASN A 773 -68.83 57.06 40.26
CA ASN A 773 -67.39 57.03 40.50
C ASN A 773 -66.88 55.59 40.72
N LEU A 774 -67.59 54.78 41.52
CA LEU A 774 -67.26 53.36 41.71
C LEU A 774 -67.37 52.57 40.40
N ARG A 775 -68.40 52.83 39.59
CA ARG A 775 -68.56 52.20 38.27
C ARG A 775 -67.43 52.59 37.30
N LYS A 776 -66.99 53.86 37.32
CA LYS A 776 -65.83 54.31 36.53
C LYS A 776 -64.50 53.69 37.00
N VAL A 777 -64.33 53.45 38.30
CA VAL A 777 -63.13 52.80 38.85
C VAL A 777 -63.12 51.30 38.52
N VAL A 778 -64.25 50.61 38.67
CA VAL A 778 -64.39 49.18 38.33
C VAL A 778 -64.23 48.94 36.82
N ALA A 779 -64.75 49.84 35.96
CA ALA A 779 -64.55 49.76 34.52
C ALA A 779 -63.09 49.98 34.06
N LYS A 780 -62.24 50.57 34.93
CA LYS A 780 -60.81 50.76 34.67
C LYS A 780 -59.92 49.68 35.29
N GLN A 781 -60.47 48.75 36.07
CA GLN A 781 -59.72 47.62 36.59
C GLN A 781 -59.71 46.50 35.53
N PRO A 782 -58.52 45.96 35.16
CA PRO A 782 -58.46 44.79 34.30
C PRO A 782 -59.15 43.61 34.99
N GLY A 783 -60.00 42.89 34.26
CA GLY A 783 -60.63 41.67 34.78
C GLY A 783 -59.58 40.62 35.19
N PRO A 784 -59.92 39.66 36.07
CA PRO A 784 -58.98 38.64 36.56
C PRO A 784 -58.25 37.89 35.43
N GLY A 785 -58.93 37.64 34.29
CA GLY A 785 -58.31 37.03 33.11
C GLY A 785 -57.26 37.89 32.42
N LEU A 786 -57.44 39.22 32.39
CA LEU A 786 -56.48 40.15 31.81
C LEU A 786 -55.23 40.30 32.70
N GLN A 787 -55.40 40.23 34.03
CA GLN A 787 -54.30 40.26 34.99
C GLN A 787 -53.40 39.01 34.88
N ASP A 788 -54.02 37.85 34.65
CA ASP A 788 -53.32 36.58 34.40
C ASP A 788 -52.62 36.57 33.03
N GLN A 789 -53.24 37.14 32.00
CA GLN A 789 -52.59 37.34 30.70
C GLN A 789 -51.44 38.34 30.77
N LEU A 790 -51.57 39.43 31.53
CA LEU A 790 -50.51 40.41 31.75
C LEU A 790 -49.32 39.78 32.48
N THR A 791 -49.56 38.99 33.54
CA THR A 791 -48.47 38.31 34.25
C THR A 791 -47.80 37.21 33.42
N LYS A 792 -48.56 36.46 32.60
CA LYS A 792 -48.00 35.50 31.65
C LYS A 792 -47.14 36.18 30.58
N THR A 793 -47.64 37.25 29.97
CA THR A 793 -46.90 38.02 28.94
C THR A 793 -45.67 38.70 29.54
N GLN A 794 -45.74 39.24 30.75
CA GLN A 794 -44.61 39.86 31.44
C GLN A 794 -43.53 38.84 31.84
N ARG A 795 -43.90 37.61 32.23
CA ARG A 795 -42.94 36.51 32.43
C ARG A 795 -42.31 36.06 31.12
N ALA A 796 -43.10 35.93 30.05
CA ALA A 796 -42.60 35.58 28.71
C ALA A 796 -41.65 36.64 28.16
N LEU A 797 -41.95 37.93 28.38
CA LEU A 797 -41.10 39.05 27.99
C LEU A 797 -39.78 39.05 28.78
N LYS A 798 -39.82 38.75 30.09
CA LYS A 798 -38.61 38.64 30.91
C LYS A 798 -37.73 37.46 30.45
N ALA A 799 -38.32 36.30 30.20
CA ALA A 799 -37.61 35.14 29.67
C ALA A 799 -36.99 35.40 28.28
N ARG A 800 -37.73 36.08 27.38
CA ARG A 800 -37.19 36.50 26.08
C ARG A 800 -36.07 37.53 26.23
N SER A 801 -36.20 38.49 27.15
CA SER A 801 -35.17 39.51 27.41
C SER A 801 -33.88 38.88 27.96
N ASP A 802 -33.97 37.89 28.84
CA ASP A 802 -32.80 37.17 29.35
C ASP A 802 -32.15 36.31 28.24
N ARG A 803 -32.96 35.68 27.38
CA ARG A 803 -32.46 34.97 26.19
C ARG A 803 -31.76 35.91 25.20
N LEU A 804 -32.30 37.12 25.03
CA LEU A 804 -31.70 38.16 24.21
C LEU A 804 -30.36 38.64 24.79
N LYS A 805 -30.23 38.75 26.11
CA LYS A 805 -28.94 39.06 26.77
C LYS A 805 -27.91 37.97 26.54
N CYS A 806 -28.29 36.69 26.61
CA CYS A 806 -27.41 35.58 26.27
C CYS A 806 -26.97 35.65 24.80
N MET A 807 -27.90 35.85 23.86
CA MET A 807 -27.58 36.00 22.44
C MET A 807 -26.70 37.22 22.15
N VAL A 808 -26.92 38.35 22.84
CA VAL A 808 -26.05 39.54 22.72
C VAL A 808 -24.65 39.26 23.29
N SER A 809 -24.53 38.49 24.37
CA SER A 809 -23.23 38.08 24.90
C SER A 809 -22.51 37.09 23.97
N GLU A 810 -23.23 36.17 23.34
CA GLU A 810 -22.70 35.25 22.32
C GLU A 810 -22.25 36.02 21.07
N LEU A 811 -23.08 36.96 20.60
CA LEU A 811 -22.75 37.86 19.49
C LEU A 811 -21.48 38.65 19.78
N ASN A 812 -21.39 39.31 20.95
CA ASN A 812 -20.19 40.05 21.35
C ASN A 812 -18.95 39.16 21.41
N MET A 813 -19.07 37.90 21.87
CA MET A 813 -17.94 36.95 21.86
C MET A 813 -17.54 36.55 20.44
N THR A 814 -18.50 36.38 19.53
CA THR A 814 -18.19 36.09 18.11
C THR A 814 -17.60 37.28 17.38
N GLU A 815 -18.05 38.50 17.68
CA GLU A 815 -17.49 39.74 17.15
C GLU A 815 -16.05 39.97 17.65
N LEU A 816 -15.78 39.65 18.91
CA LEU A 816 -14.43 39.75 19.49
C LEU A 816 -13.47 38.73 18.87
N LYS A 817 -13.93 37.47 18.67
CA LYS A 817 -13.16 36.47 17.92
C LYS A 817 -12.93 36.87 16.45
N SER A 818 -13.93 37.46 15.81
CA SER A 818 -13.81 38.00 14.44
C SER A 818 -12.79 39.15 14.37
N ALA A 819 -12.76 40.02 15.38
CA ALA A 819 -11.76 41.08 15.50
C ALA A 819 -10.35 40.53 15.75
N GLU A 820 -10.19 39.51 16.60
CA GLU A 820 -8.92 38.79 16.82
C GLU A 820 -8.42 38.14 15.53
N TYR A 821 -9.29 37.44 14.79
CA TYR A 821 -8.93 36.85 13.50
C TYR A 821 -8.54 37.90 12.46
N LYS A 822 -9.18 39.08 12.44
CA LYS A 822 -8.77 40.18 11.56
C LYS A 822 -7.40 40.74 11.95
N ALA A 823 -7.10 40.85 13.25
CA ALA A 823 -5.80 41.31 13.73
C ALA A 823 -4.69 40.29 13.41
N ASP A 824 -4.96 39.00 13.54
CA ASP A 824 -4.01 37.95 13.18
C ASP A 824 -3.84 37.85 11.65
N LEU A 825 -4.90 38.05 10.87
CA LEU A 825 -4.80 38.17 9.42
C LEU A 825 -3.89 39.35 9.03
N GLN A 826 -4.03 40.50 9.69
CA GLN A 826 -3.14 41.65 9.47
C GLN A 826 -1.69 41.34 9.83
N LYS A 827 -1.42 40.70 10.98
CA LYS A 827 -0.06 40.27 11.35
C LYS A 827 0.54 39.31 10.33
N VAL A 828 -0.21 38.32 9.86
CA VAL A 828 0.25 37.38 8.83
C VAL A 828 0.50 38.11 7.51
N THR A 829 -0.34 39.08 7.17
CA THR A 829 -0.18 39.89 5.95
C THR A 829 1.08 40.77 6.03
N GLU A 830 1.37 41.36 7.20
CA GLU A 830 2.60 42.12 7.47
C GLU A 830 3.84 41.23 7.45
N GLN A 831 3.78 40.04 8.07
CA GLN A 831 4.86 39.06 8.00
C GLN A 831 5.14 38.61 6.57
N LEU A 832 4.09 38.41 5.76
CA LEU A 832 4.21 38.02 4.35
C LEU A 832 4.78 39.18 3.50
N ALA A 833 4.41 40.43 3.80
CA ALA A 833 5.01 41.62 3.20
C ALA A 833 6.49 41.77 3.57
N GLU A 834 6.85 41.49 4.82
CA GLU A 834 8.22 41.53 5.30
C GLU A 834 9.07 40.40 4.72
N LEU A 835 8.50 39.21 4.55
CA LEU A 835 9.16 38.07 3.90
C LEU A 835 9.38 38.33 2.40
N LYS A 836 8.40 38.95 1.72
CA LYS A 836 8.57 39.45 0.35
C LYS A 836 9.67 40.52 0.25
N ARG A 837 9.77 41.43 1.23
CA ARG A 837 10.85 42.42 1.31
C ARG A 837 12.22 41.76 1.45
N LYS A 838 12.37 40.81 2.41
CA LYS A 838 13.60 40.05 2.63
C LYS A 838 13.99 39.23 1.40
N TYR A 839 13.04 38.58 0.74
CA TYR A 839 13.27 37.84 -0.51
C TYR A 839 13.73 38.75 -1.65
N LEU A 840 13.16 39.95 -1.78
CA LEU A 840 13.58 40.93 -2.79
C LEU A 840 14.97 41.52 -2.49
N GLU A 841 15.31 41.73 -1.22
CA GLU A 841 16.64 42.14 -0.76
C GLU A 841 17.68 41.05 -1.04
N GLU A 842 17.35 39.79 -0.77
CA GLU A 842 18.21 38.64 -1.05
C GLU A 842 18.40 38.40 -2.56
N LYS A 843 17.34 38.60 -3.36
CA LYS A 843 17.41 38.59 -4.83
C LYS A 843 18.26 39.74 -5.39
N LYS A 844 18.21 40.93 -4.79
CA LYS A 844 19.12 42.05 -5.12
C LYS A 844 20.56 41.75 -4.71
N ALA A 845 20.79 41.17 -3.53
CA ALA A 845 22.12 40.78 -3.06
C ALA A 845 22.73 39.68 -3.93
N ASN A 846 21.94 38.70 -4.38
CA ASN A 846 22.40 37.66 -5.33
C ASN A 846 22.65 38.20 -6.74
N ARG A 847 21.90 39.23 -7.19
CA ARG A 847 22.23 39.95 -8.43
C ARG A 847 23.53 40.75 -8.30
N ALA A 848 23.76 41.41 -7.17
CA ALA A 848 25.01 42.14 -6.91
C ALA A 848 26.22 41.20 -6.80
N LYS A 849 26.05 40.01 -6.17
CA LYS A 849 27.08 38.97 -6.13
C LYS A 849 27.37 38.35 -7.50
N ARG A 850 26.37 38.21 -8.38
CA ARG A 850 26.57 37.79 -9.78
C ARG A 850 27.25 38.86 -10.65
N ALA A 851 27.01 40.15 -10.38
CA ALA A 851 27.69 41.25 -11.06
C ALA A 851 29.16 41.46 -10.61
N ALA A 852 29.54 40.93 -9.45
CA ALA A 852 30.91 41.01 -8.91
C ALA A 852 31.82 39.83 -9.35
N ALA A 853 31.32 38.92 -10.19
CA ALA A 853 32.00 37.66 -10.55
C ALA A 853 32.40 37.56 -12.04
N GLU A 854 32.69 38.68 -12.71
CA GLU A 854 33.41 38.69 -14.00
C GLU A 854 34.39 39.88 -14.06
N PRO A 855 35.67 39.68 -14.40
CA PRO A 855 36.66 40.75 -14.51
C PRO A 855 36.84 41.27 -15.95
N ASN A 856 36.72 42.60 -16.08
CA ASN A 856 37.39 43.53 -16.99
C ASN A 856 37.38 43.32 -18.53
N ARG A 857 36.84 44.34 -19.24
CA ARG A 857 37.56 45.01 -20.34
C ARG A 857 37.03 46.44 -20.59
N GLU A 858 37.97 47.36 -20.70
CA GLU A 858 37.87 48.81 -20.87
C GLU A 858 37.21 49.22 -22.19
N ASN A 859 36.48 50.35 -22.23
CA ASN A 859 37.03 51.62 -22.72
C ASN A 859 36.02 52.78 -22.74
N SER A 860 36.60 53.97 -22.63
CA SER A 860 36.07 55.32 -22.59
C SER A 860 35.02 55.71 -23.64
N SER A 861 34.02 56.51 -23.23
CA SER A 861 33.86 57.90 -23.72
C SER A 861 32.62 58.60 -23.14
N GLN A 862 32.90 59.57 -22.27
CA GLN A 862 32.32 60.93 -22.20
C GLN A 862 30.80 61.20 -22.36
N ILE A 863 30.26 61.74 -21.26
CA ILE A 863 29.63 63.08 -21.14
C ILE A 863 28.10 63.23 -21.33
N HIS A 864 27.57 63.94 -20.33
CA HIS A 864 26.34 64.73 -20.17
C HIS A 864 25.03 64.06 -19.72
N ALA A 865 24.70 64.45 -18.48
CA ALA A 865 23.38 64.48 -17.88
C ALA A 865 22.33 65.16 -18.77
N ASN A 866 21.12 64.61 -18.77
CA ASN A 866 19.95 65.41 -18.39
C ASN A 866 18.81 64.50 -17.91
N ALA A 867 18.35 64.81 -16.71
CA ALA A 867 17.14 64.29 -16.14
C ALA A 867 15.93 64.95 -16.80
N VAL A 868 14.92 64.16 -17.22
CA VAL A 868 13.52 64.62 -17.19
C VAL A 868 12.61 63.45 -16.82
N ARG A 869 11.75 63.74 -15.85
CA ARG A 869 10.66 62.93 -15.28
C ARG A 869 9.59 62.59 -16.32
N PHE A 870 8.88 61.49 -16.14
CA PHE A 870 7.47 61.44 -16.52
C PHE A 870 6.62 60.85 -15.39
N SER A 871 5.66 61.68 -14.96
CA SER A 871 4.49 61.37 -14.15
C SER A 871 3.44 60.63 -14.99
N GLY A 872 2.52 59.94 -14.32
CA GLY A 872 1.57 58.99 -14.92
C GLY A 872 0.68 59.50 -16.06
N GLY A 873 0.17 58.53 -16.83
CA GLY A 873 -0.80 58.71 -17.91
C GLY A 873 -0.35 57.99 -19.18
N GLY A 874 -0.75 56.73 -19.36
CA GLY A 874 -0.31 55.91 -20.49
C GLY A 874 -0.72 56.47 -21.85
N PHE A 875 0.25 56.58 -22.77
CA PHE A 875 0.16 56.34 -24.22
C PHE A 875 1.59 56.25 -24.76
N ARG A 876 1.90 55.25 -25.58
CA ARG A 876 3.21 55.08 -26.23
C ARG A 876 3.06 55.55 -27.68
N MET A 877 3.54 56.76 -27.98
CA MET A 877 3.63 57.26 -29.36
C MET A 877 5.06 57.18 -29.82
N THR A 878 5.30 56.35 -30.84
CA THR A 878 6.50 56.35 -31.68
C THR A 878 6.32 57.41 -32.76
N VAL A 879 7.25 58.36 -32.87
CA VAL A 879 7.41 59.20 -34.07
C VAL A 879 8.92 59.37 -34.33
N PRO A 880 9.36 59.34 -35.61
CA PRO A 880 10.74 59.10 -36.02
C PRO A 880 11.57 60.38 -36.13
N GLU A 881 12.87 60.15 -36.31
CA GLU A 881 13.93 61.08 -36.72
C GLU A 881 13.46 62.18 -37.68
N ILE A 882 13.97 63.40 -37.52
CA ILE A 882 14.42 64.26 -38.62
C ILE A 882 15.43 65.27 -38.08
N ALA A 883 16.44 65.49 -38.91
CA ALA A 883 17.69 66.18 -38.70
C ALA A 883 17.60 67.71 -38.81
N THR A 884 18.75 68.33 -38.51
CA THR A 884 19.28 69.60 -39.04
C THR A 884 18.60 70.89 -38.57
N LYS A 885 19.30 71.66 -37.72
CA LYS A 885 20.45 72.50 -38.07
C LYS A 885 21.33 72.75 -36.86
#